data_AF-A0A8J7FF27-F1
#
_entry.id   AF-A0A8J7FF27-F1
#
_cell.length_a   1.000
_cell.length_b   1.000
_cell.length_c   1.000
_cell.angle_alpha   90.00
_cell.angle_beta   90.00
_cell.angle_gamma   90.00
#
_symmetry.space_group_name_H-M   'P 1'
#
loop_
_entity.id
_entity.type
_entity.pdbx_description
1 polymer ?
#
loop_
_entity_poly.entity_id
_entity_poly.type
_entity_poly.pdbx_seq_one_letter_code
_entity_poly.pdbx_strand_id
1 'polypeptide(L)'
;MAQKLSNCLYNNQTSVPVNKPTSSVLHLVEIARKFITLLKRMKETEAKNPDYTFQLTLLVFLASIIIPTQFIKSDGKWDNLPKLLPPLAGLILSIEIIRNTKHEPTEREKDISERYEGLDVREQQLNEREVRILNAEKTAKSERDRKQAELNSKIQSVNESEAELRKRLESINQLIDDRAEIMAEKLNNNYIERERELEGQYQQKHSELMEWYDGQLKKLNNYKFELEKNILEARTEFNLEVTKYERKILELELTIKKLNERIRDLNAPRLATGGDEIACHECNKVISFLWRHDPPIQVDAEPLATPIETGERETRFWLRLRDPLQFPLLKSEKVANGIRFEVGKNTSPIIQQEDSTDLVRITLPWNSKAPKPEELNRKSVEDSLKNILDVGADRSWLITGHPGAGKTSTLIYLGQQLGGKDAVRIALNPHQDDYSSYSQYGFLEINELSEIFNYISLLKTELELRRKDKNRRFKLVIAVDELGAILDCGDASEIMGIFRQLAVEGRKLGLVVLIGNHSQTTKAISMDSEFRSAFYQLFLVGAARYAVEQPHRNTGLSKLEENYIKSAAYPALMLANMQYSLVLHPTHGDYKQYRDKGNLPRNLEQWESSINSTELVKLLGKSEGKFGVSFGKSEVSFSKFGVSDDVAVSSQSNIQQLLTDLPVSKLYPDMGDFEIWQVIQNNLSTQSKTYVIENILGCGGKYFKQCSELVELLRNKYD
;
A
#
# COMPACT_ATOMS: atom_id res chain seq x y z
N MET A 1 -32.41 -80.20 16.87
CA MET A 1 -32.72 -79.48 15.62
C MET A 1 -34.12 -78.86 15.66
N ALA A 2 -35.20 -79.63 15.86
CA ALA A 2 -36.57 -79.13 15.97
C ALA A 2 -36.77 -78.02 17.04
N GLN A 3 -36.10 -78.12 18.19
CA GLN A 3 -36.14 -77.09 19.23
C GLN A 3 -35.39 -75.81 18.83
N LYS A 4 -34.33 -75.92 18.03
CA LYS A 4 -33.62 -74.77 17.43
C LYS A 4 -34.49 -74.08 16.37
N LEU A 5 -35.24 -74.85 15.57
CA LEU A 5 -36.23 -74.35 14.61
C LEU A 5 -37.41 -73.66 15.30
N SER A 6 -37.94 -74.24 16.38
CA SER A 6 -38.97 -73.63 17.21
C SER A 6 -38.52 -72.30 17.82
N ASN A 7 -37.26 -72.20 18.26
CA ASN A 7 -36.71 -70.99 18.85
C ASN A 7 -36.40 -69.90 17.81
N CYS A 8 -35.98 -70.29 16.59
CA CYS A 8 -35.82 -69.35 15.47
C CYS A 8 -37.15 -68.72 15.03
N LEU A 9 -38.25 -69.48 15.07
CA LEU A 9 -39.58 -68.97 14.71
C LEU A 9 -40.19 -68.07 15.79
N TYR A 10 -39.75 -68.21 17.05
CA TYR A 10 -40.23 -67.38 18.17
C TYR A 10 -39.43 -66.09 18.37
N ASN A 11 -38.13 -66.07 18.02
CA ASN A 11 -37.23 -64.93 18.33
C ASN A 11 -37.20 -63.81 17.28
N ASN A 12 -37.87 -63.95 16.13
CA ASN A 12 -37.94 -62.90 15.10
C ASN A 12 -39.14 -61.93 15.26
N GLN A 13 -39.70 -61.81 16.47
CA GLN A 13 -40.82 -60.89 16.78
C GLN A 13 -40.40 -59.74 17.70
N THR A 14 -39.42 -58.93 17.31
CA THR A 14 -39.21 -57.61 17.94
C THR A 14 -38.65 -56.61 16.93
N SER A 15 -39.50 -56.07 16.06
CA SER A 15 -39.57 -54.62 15.73
C SER A 15 -40.55 -54.36 14.57
N VAL A 16 -41.69 -53.73 14.92
CA VAL A 16 -42.72 -53.06 14.07
C VAL A 16 -43.68 -54.01 13.28
N PRO A 17 -44.96 -53.64 13.03
CA PRO A 17 -46.11 -54.11 13.79
C PRO A 17 -47.06 -55.07 13.02
N VAL A 18 -47.92 -55.67 13.83
CA VAL A 18 -48.83 -56.81 13.62
C VAL A 18 -49.78 -56.69 12.41
N ASN A 19 -49.73 -57.70 11.54
CA ASN A 19 -50.91 -58.33 10.93
C ASN A 19 -50.92 -59.82 11.32
N LYS A 20 -52.10 -60.34 11.68
CA LYS A 20 -52.33 -61.65 12.32
C LYS A 20 -51.64 -62.83 11.60
N PRO A 21 -51.10 -63.84 12.32
CA PRO A 21 -50.49 -65.02 11.71
C PRO A 21 -51.56 -65.85 10.98
N THR A 22 -51.31 -66.15 9.71
CA THR A 22 -52.14 -67.03 8.87
C THR A 22 -52.21 -68.46 9.45
N SER A 23 -53.39 -69.10 9.40
CA SER A 23 -53.69 -70.39 10.04
C SER A 23 -52.71 -71.53 9.72
N SER A 24 -52.00 -71.43 8.59
CA SER A 24 -51.00 -72.39 8.13
C SER A 24 -49.78 -72.53 9.06
N VAL A 25 -49.34 -71.44 9.73
CA VAL A 25 -48.17 -71.47 10.63
C VAL A 25 -48.52 -72.16 11.96
N LEU A 26 -49.74 -71.96 12.46
CA LEU A 26 -50.25 -72.64 13.65
C LEU A 26 -50.40 -74.16 13.42
N HIS A 27 -50.83 -74.56 12.22
CA HIS A 27 -50.94 -75.98 11.86
C HIS A 27 -49.58 -76.70 11.81
N LEU A 28 -48.54 -76.04 11.27
CA LEU A 28 -47.18 -76.58 11.23
C LEU A 28 -46.57 -76.75 12.64
N VAL A 29 -46.79 -75.80 13.54
CA VAL A 29 -46.35 -75.90 14.93
C VAL A 29 -47.07 -77.04 15.66
N GLU A 30 -48.34 -77.28 15.37
CA GLU A 30 -49.10 -78.37 15.98
C GLU A 30 -48.67 -79.76 15.46
N ILE A 31 -48.39 -79.90 14.16
CA ILE A 31 -47.83 -81.12 13.58
C ILE A 31 -46.44 -81.41 14.18
N ALA A 32 -45.57 -80.40 14.29
CA ALA A 32 -44.25 -80.54 14.89
C ALA A 32 -44.36 -80.98 16.38
N ARG A 33 -45.30 -80.43 17.14
CA ARG A 33 -45.57 -80.86 18.53
C ARG A 33 -46.04 -82.31 18.60
N LYS A 34 -46.98 -82.73 17.75
CA LYS A 34 -47.47 -84.12 17.70
C LYS A 34 -46.37 -85.10 17.34
N PHE A 35 -45.50 -84.74 16.39
CA PHE A 35 -44.35 -85.55 15.99
C PHE A 35 -43.31 -85.68 17.11
N ILE A 36 -43.01 -84.60 17.83
CA ILE A 36 -42.11 -84.65 18.99
C ILE A 36 -42.68 -85.51 20.12
N THR A 37 -43.99 -85.45 20.38
CA THR A 37 -44.64 -86.30 21.38
C THR A 37 -44.62 -87.77 20.99
N LEU A 38 -44.80 -88.10 19.71
CA LEU A 38 -44.68 -89.46 19.19
C LEU A 38 -43.25 -89.99 19.38
N LEU A 39 -42.23 -89.20 19.02
CA LEU A 39 -40.83 -89.57 19.20
C LEU A 39 -40.46 -89.76 20.69
N LYS A 40 -41.03 -88.96 21.60
CA LYS A 40 -40.83 -89.15 23.04
C LYS A 40 -41.44 -90.47 23.54
N ARG A 41 -42.67 -90.79 23.13
CA ARG A 41 -43.32 -92.07 23.48
C ARG A 41 -42.56 -93.27 22.89
N MET A 42 -42.07 -93.16 21.67
CA MET A 42 -41.29 -94.23 21.05
C MET A 42 -39.94 -94.44 21.75
N LYS A 43 -39.27 -93.36 22.18
CA LYS A 43 -38.04 -93.43 22.99
C LYS A 43 -38.26 -94.05 24.38
N GLU A 44 -39.42 -93.79 25.00
CA GLU A 44 -39.83 -94.46 26.24
C GLU A 44 -40.10 -95.97 26.03
N THR A 45 -40.41 -96.39 24.80
CA THR A 45 -40.65 -97.78 24.43
C THR A 45 -39.33 -98.50 24.04
N GLU A 46 -38.38 -97.77 23.44
CA GLU A 46 -37.03 -98.21 23.07
C GLU A 46 -36.20 -98.69 24.28
N ALA A 47 -36.42 -98.10 25.46
CA ALA A 47 -35.80 -98.54 26.71
C ALA A 47 -36.19 -99.97 27.14
N LYS A 48 -37.18 -100.59 26.49
CA LYS A 48 -37.68 -101.93 26.82
C LYS A 48 -37.37 -103.00 25.76
N ASN A 49 -36.84 -102.65 24.59
CA ASN A 49 -36.53 -103.64 23.55
C ASN A 49 -35.50 -103.14 22.52
N PRO A 50 -34.25 -103.63 22.51
CA PRO A 50 -33.15 -103.06 21.73
C PRO A 50 -33.23 -103.28 20.21
N ASP A 51 -34.07 -104.19 19.72
CA ASP A 51 -34.25 -104.45 18.28
C ASP A 51 -35.01 -103.34 17.53
N TYR A 52 -35.62 -102.38 18.24
CA TYR A 52 -36.34 -101.25 17.63
C TYR A 52 -35.43 -100.13 17.09
N THR A 53 -34.16 -100.14 17.46
CA THR A 53 -33.17 -99.09 17.14
C THR A 53 -32.92 -98.96 15.64
N PHE A 54 -32.95 -100.08 14.90
CA PHE A 54 -32.74 -100.09 13.45
C PHE A 54 -33.94 -99.49 12.69
N GLN A 55 -35.17 -99.79 13.15
CA GLN A 55 -36.40 -99.27 12.54
C GLN A 55 -36.58 -97.78 12.78
N LEU A 56 -36.20 -97.28 13.97
CA LEU A 56 -36.27 -95.85 14.30
C LEU A 56 -35.29 -95.02 13.46
N THR A 57 -34.07 -95.55 13.27
CA THR A 57 -33.03 -94.89 12.48
C THR A 57 -33.42 -94.80 11.00
N LEU A 58 -34.04 -95.87 10.45
CA LEU A 58 -34.53 -95.89 9.08
C LEU A 58 -35.70 -94.90 8.85
N LEU A 59 -36.59 -94.74 9.84
CA LEU A 59 -37.72 -93.81 9.75
C LEU A 59 -37.28 -92.34 9.81
N VAL A 60 -36.30 -92.02 10.67
CA VAL A 60 -35.70 -90.67 10.74
C VAL A 60 -34.89 -90.34 9.48
N PHE A 61 -34.21 -91.34 8.90
CA PHE A 61 -33.48 -91.20 7.64
C PHE A 61 -34.43 -90.95 6.45
N LEU A 62 -35.54 -91.69 6.35
CA LEU A 62 -36.55 -91.45 5.30
C LEU A 62 -37.26 -90.10 5.45
N ALA A 63 -37.59 -89.68 6.67
CA ALA A 63 -38.22 -88.38 6.93
C ALA A 63 -37.28 -87.18 6.63
N SER A 64 -35.96 -87.34 6.84
CA SER A 64 -34.98 -86.29 6.57
C SER A 64 -34.61 -86.16 5.09
N ILE A 65 -34.84 -87.19 4.27
CA ILE A 65 -34.60 -87.13 2.81
C ILE A 65 -35.83 -86.65 2.04
N ILE A 66 -37.04 -87.10 2.42
CA ILE A 66 -38.26 -86.86 1.65
C ILE A 66 -38.80 -85.44 1.86
N ILE A 67 -38.63 -84.85 3.06
CA ILE A 67 -39.20 -83.53 3.39
C ILE A 67 -38.47 -82.36 2.69
N PRO A 68 -37.13 -82.35 2.56
CA PRO A 68 -36.44 -81.24 1.89
C PRO A 68 -36.47 -81.31 0.34
N THR A 69 -36.62 -82.50 -0.25
CA THR A 69 -36.50 -82.68 -1.72
C THR A 69 -37.76 -82.32 -2.52
N GLN A 70 -38.94 -82.24 -1.89
CA GLN A 70 -40.17 -81.77 -2.58
C GLN A 70 -40.50 -80.29 -2.34
N PHE A 71 -39.77 -79.58 -1.47
CA PHE A 71 -40.02 -78.17 -1.19
C PHE A 71 -39.33 -77.20 -2.17
N ILE A 72 -38.49 -77.69 -3.09
CA ILE A 72 -37.70 -76.85 -4.01
C ILE A 72 -38.25 -76.84 -5.45
N LYS A 73 -39.27 -77.63 -5.79
CA LYS A 73 -39.90 -77.60 -7.12
C LYS A 73 -41.40 -77.88 -7.11
N SER A 74 -42.22 -76.91 -6.73
CA SER A 74 -43.51 -76.61 -7.40
C SER A 74 -44.29 -75.55 -6.62
N ASP A 75 -44.76 -74.54 -7.33
CA ASP A 75 -45.55 -73.40 -6.84
C ASP A 75 -46.87 -73.81 -6.17
N GLY A 76 -46.83 -74.03 -4.85
CA GLY A 76 -47.97 -73.79 -3.96
C GLY A 76 -49.29 -74.52 -4.26
N LYS A 77 -49.28 -75.70 -4.91
CA LYS A 77 -50.48 -76.53 -5.12
C LYS A 77 -50.26 -77.97 -4.65
N TRP A 78 -51.15 -78.44 -3.76
CA TRP A 78 -51.09 -79.73 -3.06
C TRP A 78 -51.79 -80.87 -3.83
N ASP A 79 -51.46 -81.09 -5.10
CA ASP A 79 -52.24 -82.01 -5.95
C ASP A 79 -51.75 -83.48 -5.97
N ASN A 80 -50.76 -83.87 -5.15
CA ASN A 80 -50.19 -85.24 -5.18
C ASN A 80 -50.20 -86.04 -3.86
N LEU A 81 -50.90 -85.57 -2.82
CA LEU A 81 -51.05 -86.32 -1.54
C LEU A 81 -51.70 -87.72 -1.68
N PRO A 82 -52.61 -88.01 -2.64
CA PRO A 82 -53.22 -89.33 -2.79
C PRO A 82 -52.28 -90.45 -3.29
N LYS A 83 -51.07 -90.14 -3.77
CA LYS A 83 -50.15 -91.14 -4.36
C LYS A 83 -49.15 -91.74 -3.36
N LEU A 84 -49.07 -91.20 -2.14
CA LEU A 84 -48.14 -91.62 -1.08
C LEU A 84 -48.77 -92.54 -0.01
N LEU A 85 -50.09 -92.74 -0.03
CA LEU A 85 -50.79 -93.65 0.91
C LEU A 85 -50.53 -95.15 0.67
N PRO A 86 -50.39 -95.68 -0.56
CA PRO A 86 -50.25 -97.13 -0.78
C PRO A 86 -48.96 -97.77 -0.22
N PRO A 87 -47.76 -97.15 -0.30
CA PRO A 87 -46.54 -97.74 0.25
C PRO A 87 -46.50 -97.76 1.79
N LEU A 88 -47.10 -96.76 2.44
CA LEU A 88 -47.17 -96.69 3.91
C LEU A 88 -48.16 -97.70 4.51
N ALA A 89 -49.26 -97.99 3.81
CA ALA A 89 -50.21 -99.02 4.22
C ALA A 89 -49.61 -100.43 4.12
N GLY A 90 -48.76 -100.71 3.12
CA GLY A 90 -48.08 -102.00 2.97
C GLY A 90 -47.07 -102.31 4.08
N LEU A 91 -46.38 -101.29 4.60
CA LEU A 91 -45.42 -101.44 5.70
C LEU A 91 -46.12 -101.73 7.04
N ILE A 92 -47.27 -101.09 7.29
CA ILE A 92 -48.07 -101.31 8.49
C ILE A 92 -48.73 -102.69 8.47
N LEU A 93 -49.18 -103.18 7.31
CA LEU A 93 -49.76 -104.54 7.20
C LEU A 93 -48.72 -105.65 7.45
N SER A 94 -47.46 -105.43 7.10
CA SER A 94 -46.37 -106.42 7.25
C SER A 94 -45.96 -106.63 8.71
N ILE A 95 -46.06 -105.58 9.54
CA ILE A 95 -45.76 -105.63 10.97
C ILE A 95 -46.89 -106.33 11.75
N GLU A 96 -48.14 -106.24 11.28
CA GLU A 96 -49.29 -106.90 11.91
C GLU A 96 -49.32 -108.43 11.63
N ILE A 97 -48.77 -108.88 10.50
CA ILE A 97 -48.70 -110.32 10.14
C ILE A 97 -47.67 -111.07 10.99
N ILE A 98 -46.53 -110.44 11.32
CA ILE A 98 -45.49 -111.05 12.18
C ILE A 98 -45.96 -111.15 13.64
N ARG A 99 -46.94 -110.34 14.04
CA ARG A 99 -47.45 -110.29 15.42
C ARG A 99 -48.44 -111.41 15.78
N ASN A 100 -48.96 -112.16 14.80
CA ASN A 100 -50.07 -113.11 14.99
C ASN A 100 -49.76 -114.58 14.67
N THR A 101 -48.52 -114.95 14.34
CA THR A 101 -48.12 -116.37 14.23
C THR A 101 -47.82 -116.96 15.60
N LYS A 102 -48.79 -117.70 16.16
CA LYS A 102 -48.61 -118.54 17.35
C LYS A 102 -47.62 -119.67 17.03
N HIS A 103 -46.46 -119.66 17.69
CA HIS A 103 -45.51 -120.77 17.66
C HIS A 103 -45.96 -121.83 18.67
N GLU A 104 -46.32 -123.02 18.20
CA GLU A 104 -46.50 -124.18 19.07
C GLU A 104 -45.13 -124.80 19.41
N PRO A 105 -44.83 -125.04 20.69
CA PRO A 105 -43.53 -125.54 21.13
C PRO A 105 -43.32 -127.01 20.78
N THR A 106 -42.11 -127.34 20.38
CA THR A 106 -41.69 -128.69 19.94
C THR A 106 -41.32 -129.57 21.12
N GLU A 107 -41.35 -130.90 20.97
CA GLU A 107 -41.03 -131.88 22.03
C GLU A 107 -39.64 -131.67 22.69
N ARG A 108 -38.71 -130.96 22.03
CA ARG A 108 -37.40 -130.61 22.57
C ARG A 108 -37.46 -129.51 23.65
N GLU A 109 -38.54 -128.72 23.67
CA GLU A 109 -38.77 -127.64 24.66
C GLU A 109 -39.50 -128.16 25.91
N LYS A 110 -40.14 -129.33 25.84
CA LYS A 110 -40.66 -130.04 27.02
C LYS A 110 -39.55 -130.70 27.85
N ASP A 111 -38.47 -131.14 27.21
CA ASP A 111 -37.31 -131.79 27.86
C ASP A 111 -36.37 -130.80 28.61
N ILE A 112 -36.53 -129.49 28.37
CA ILE A 112 -35.79 -128.42 29.08
C ILE A 112 -36.51 -127.97 30.35
N SER A 113 -37.84 -128.13 30.42
CA SER A 113 -38.65 -127.76 31.59
C SER A 113 -38.41 -128.65 32.80
N GLU A 114 -37.95 -129.89 32.61
CA GLU A 114 -37.67 -130.84 33.71
C GLU A 114 -36.27 -130.67 34.32
N ARG A 115 -35.40 -129.81 33.77
CA ARG A 115 -34.07 -129.48 34.34
C ARG A 115 -34.05 -128.20 35.20
N TYR A 116 -35.20 -127.57 35.43
CA TYR A 116 -35.31 -126.23 36.02
C TYR A 116 -35.83 -126.18 37.48
N GLU A 117 -35.79 -127.28 38.23
CA GLU A 117 -36.12 -127.27 39.68
C GLU A 117 -34.94 -126.84 40.59
N GLY A 118 -33.82 -126.36 40.02
CA GLY A 118 -32.64 -125.89 40.77
C GLY A 118 -32.41 -124.37 40.80
N LEU A 119 -33.32 -123.54 40.25
CA LEU A 119 -33.07 -122.10 40.06
C LEU A 119 -33.57 -121.16 41.18
N ASP A 120 -34.46 -121.61 42.07
CA ASP A 120 -35.12 -120.72 43.05
C ASP A 120 -34.16 -120.07 44.06
N VAL A 121 -33.00 -120.68 44.36
CA VAL A 121 -32.04 -120.14 45.33
C VAL A 121 -31.16 -119.03 44.73
N ARG A 122 -30.92 -119.05 43.41
CA ARG A 122 -30.02 -118.08 42.75
C ARG A 122 -30.74 -116.78 42.41
N GLU A 123 -32.04 -116.86 42.16
CA GLU A 123 -32.90 -115.71 41.83
C GLU A 123 -33.19 -114.84 43.06
N GLN A 124 -33.38 -115.45 44.25
CA GLN A 124 -33.47 -114.71 45.52
C GLN A 124 -32.20 -113.91 45.83
N GLN A 125 -31.01 -114.48 45.62
CA GLN A 125 -29.74 -113.78 45.88
C GLN A 125 -29.48 -112.62 44.90
N LEU A 126 -29.98 -112.71 43.66
CA LEU A 126 -29.88 -111.64 42.67
C LEU A 126 -30.83 -110.49 43.00
N ASN A 127 -32.08 -110.79 43.38
CA ASN A 127 -33.06 -109.77 43.78
C ASN A 127 -32.60 -108.98 45.02
N GLU A 128 -32.01 -109.63 46.02
CA GLU A 128 -31.45 -108.92 47.18
C GLU A 128 -30.26 -108.01 46.81
N ARG A 129 -29.47 -108.40 45.80
CA ARG A 129 -28.33 -107.62 45.33
C ARG A 129 -28.76 -106.40 44.51
N GLU A 130 -29.79 -106.55 43.68
CA GLU A 130 -30.39 -105.43 42.95
C GLU A 130 -31.00 -104.39 43.88
N VAL A 131 -31.72 -104.80 44.92
CA VAL A 131 -32.28 -103.86 45.91
C VAL A 131 -31.18 -103.08 46.64
N ARG A 132 -30.04 -103.72 46.96
CA ARG A 132 -28.89 -103.01 47.56
C ARG A 132 -28.25 -102.02 46.59
N ILE A 133 -28.12 -102.37 45.31
CA ILE A 133 -27.57 -101.48 44.30
C ILE A 133 -28.50 -100.28 44.07
N LEU A 134 -29.81 -100.51 43.96
CA LEU A 134 -30.79 -99.45 43.74
C LEU A 134 -30.83 -98.44 44.90
N ASN A 135 -30.72 -98.94 46.14
CA ASN A 135 -30.63 -98.07 47.32
C ASN A 135 -29.31 -97.31 47.39
N ALA A 136 -28.19 -97.92 46.98
CA ALA A 136 -26.89 -97.25 46.89
C ALA A 136 -26.90 -96.14 45.82
N GLU A 137 -27.50 -96.38 44.66
CA GLU A 137 -27.65 -95.38 43.60
C GLU A 137 -28.54 -94.21 44.01
N LYS A 138 -29.65 -94.50 44.72
CA LYS A 138 -30.54 -93.45 45.23
C LYS A 138 -29.84 -92.55 46.25
N THR A 139 -28.97 -93.14 47.07
CA THR A 139 -28.16 -92.41 48.06
C THR A 139 -27.03 -91.61 47.39
N ALA A 140 -26.34 -92.19 46.41
CA ALA A 140 -25.32 -91.49 45.63
C ALA A 140 -25.90 -90.32 44.82
N LYS A 141 -27.12 -90.47 44.30
CA LYS A 141 -27.83 -89.41 43.56
C LYS A 141 -28.24 -88.26 44.48
N SER A 142 -28.81 -88.56 45.65
CA SER A 142 -29.18 -87.50 46.60
C SER A 142 -27.95 -86.74 47.12
N GLU A 143 -26.82 -87.43 47.32
CA GLU A 143 -25.57 -86.79 47.73
C GLU A 143 -24.96 -85.92 46.61
N ARG A 144 -25.06 -86.36 45.35
CA ARG A 144 -24.64 -85.57 44.18
C ARG A 144 -25.49 -84.31 44.03
N ASP A 145 -26.80 -84.43 44.16
CA ASP A 145 -27.72 -83.29 44.07
C ASP A 145 -27.48 -82.30 45.22
N ARG A 146 -27.18 -82.79 46.43
CA ARG A 146 -26.79 -81.94 47.57
C ARG A 146 -25.48 -81.17 47.30
N LYS A 147 -24.44 -81.86 46.80
CA LYS A 147 -23.15 -81.23 46.46
C LYS A 147 -23.28 -80.23 45.31
N GLN A 148 -24.15 -80.50 44.34
CA GLN A 148 -24.41 -79.59 43.23
C GLN A 148 -25.14 -78.32 43.70
N ALA A 149 -26.11 -78.45 44.61
CA ALA A 149 -26.78 -77.31 45.22
C ALA A 149 -25.81 -76.44 46.05
N GLU A 150 -24.92 -77.07 46.82
CA GLU A 150 -23.89 -76.35 47.60
C GLU A 150 -22.89 -75.61 46.69
N LEU A 151 -22.47 -76.24 45.58
CA LEU A 151 -21.59 -75.61 44.59
C LEU A 151 -22.26 -74.40 43.93
N ASN A 152 -23.53 -74.52 43.55
CA ASN A 152 -24.28 -73.43 42.93
C ASN A 152 -24.46 -72.24 43.89
N SER A 153 -24.67 -72.52 45.18
CA SER A 153 -24.74 -71.47 46.22
C SER A 153 -23.40 -70.74 46.40
N LYS A 154 -22.28 -71.45 46.37
CA LYS A 154 -20.93 -70.83 46.43
C LYS A 154 -20.63 -69.99 45.20
N ILE A 155 -21.00 -70.45 44.00
CA ILE A 155 -20.83 -69.68 42.75
C ILE A 155 -21.62 -68.37 42.82
N GLN A 156 -22.85 -68.41 43.33
CA GLN A 156 -23.67 -67.21 43.46
C GLN A 156 -23.04 -66.19 44.42
N SER A 157 -22.56 -66.63 45.58
CA SER A 157 -21.88 -65.76 46.54
C SER A 157 -20.60 -65.12 45.98
N VAL A 158 -19.81 -65.87 45.19
CA VAL A 158 -18.60 -65.34 44.53
C VAL A 158 -18.97 -64.26 43.51
N ASN A 159 -19.98 -64.50 42.68
CA ASN A 159 -20.42 -63.53 41.68
C ASN A 159 -20.95 -62.23 42.31
N GLU A 160 -21.64 -62.32 43.45
CA GLU A 160 -22.10 -61.15 44.21
C GLU A 160 -20.91 -60.34 44.75
N SER A 161 -19.89 -61.01 45.28
CA SER A 161 -18.66 -60.34 45.76
C SER A 161 -17.84 -59.70 44.62
N GLU A 162 -17.79 -60.34 43.45
CA GLU A 162 -17.11 -59.80 42.27
C GLU A 162 -17.81 -58.54 41.74
N ALA A 163 -19.14 -58.55 41.71
CA ALA A 163 -19.93 -57.38 41.30
C ALA A 163 -19.72 -56.18 42.25
N GLU A 164 -19.60 -56.43 43.56
CA GLU A 164 -19.30 -55.38 44.54
C GLU A 164 -17.89 -54.82 44.37
N LEU A 165 -16.89 -55.67 44.14
CA LEU A 165 -15.51 -55.24 43.89
C LEU A 165 -15.39 -54.41 42.61
N ARG A 166 -16.09 -54.77 41.54
CA ARG A 166 -16.13 -53.99 40.29
C ARG A 166 -16.69 -52.59 40.53
N LYS A 167 -17.79 -52.47 41.28
CA LYS A 167 -18.36 -51.14 41.65
C LYS A 167 -17.38 -50.28 42.45
N ARG A 168 -16.65 -50.87 43.39
CA ARG A 168 -15.63 -50.13 44.16
C ARG A 168 -14.47 -49.67 43.29
N LEU A 169 -14.03 -50.50 42.35
CA LEU A 169 -12.93 -50.18 41.44
C LEU A 169 -13.30 -49.04 40.48
N GLU A 170 -14.54 -49.01 39.99
CA GLU A 170 -15.06 -47.93 39.16
C GLU A 170 -15.14 -46.60 39.92
N SER A 171 -15.59 -46.62 41.18
CA SER A 171 -15.56 -45.44 42.06
C SER A 171 -14.15 -44.92 42.35
N ILE A 172 -13.15 -45.80 42.45
CA ILE A 172 -11.75 -45.40 42.69
C ILE A 172 -11.17 -44.74 41.43
N ASN A 173 -11.45 -45.28 40.24
CA ASN A 173 -10.98 -44.69 38.99
C ASN A 173 -11.55 -43.28 38.77
N GLN A 174 -12.84 -43.09 39.06
CA GLN A 174 -13.47 -41.77 39.01
C GLN A 174 -12.73 -40.73 39.90
N LEU A 175 -12.37 -41.13 41.13
CA LEU A 175 -11.64 -40.24 42.05
C LEU A 175 -10.20 -39.95 41.61
N ILE A 176 -9.57 -40.88 40.89
CA ILE A 176 -8.23 -40.66 40.32
C ILE A 176 -8.30 -39.64 39.20
N ASP A 177 -9.30 -39.76 38.32
CA ASP A 177 -9.50 -38.86 37.19
C ASP A 177 -9.83 -37.44 37.67
N ASP A 178 -10.77 -37.31 38.62
CA ASP A 178 -11.14 -36.02 39.22
C ASP A 178 -9.93 -35.32 39.88
N ARG A 179 -9.03 -36.10 40.52
CA ARG A 179 -7.83 -35.56 41.18
C ARG A 179 -6.73 -35.17 40.18
N ALA A 180 -6.63 -35.88 39.05
CA ALA A 180 -5.70 -35.56 37.98
C ALA A 180 -6.09 -34.24 37.29
N GLU A 181 -7.39 -34.01 37.07
CA GLU A 181 -7.92 -32.78 36.49
C GLU A 181 -7.61 -31.56 37.39
N ILE A 182 -7.88 -31.66 38.70
CA ILE A 182 -7.58 -30.58 39.66
C ILE A 182 -6.07 -30.28 39.73
N MET A 183 -5.20 -31.29 39.64
CA MET A 183 -3.75 -31.07 39.63
C MET A 183 -3.27 -30.42 38.32
N ALA A 184 -3.83 -30.80 37.17
CA ALA A 184 -3.50 -30.20 35.88
C ALA A 184 -3.90 -28.71 35.84
N GLU A 185 -5.08 -28.37 36.36
CA GLU A 185 -5.56 -26.99 36.43
C GLU A 185 -4.66 -26.12 37.33
N LYS A 186 -4.26 -26.62 38.50
CA LYS A 186 -3.34 -25.91 39.41
C LYS A 186 -1.95 -25.70 38.83
N LEU A 187 -1.40 -26.70 38.13
CA LEU A 187 -0.10 -26.59 37.45
C LEU A 187 -0.15 -25.58 36.31
N ASN A 188 -1.22 -25.58 35.53
CA ASN A 188 -1.42 -24.65 34.43
C ASN A 188 -1.54 -23.20 34.92
N ASN A 189 -2.32 -22.96 35.98
CA ASN A 189 -2.49 -21.62 36.55
C ASN A 189 -1.18 -21.06 37.12
N ASN A 190 -0.39 -21.87 37.84
CA ASN A 190 0.93 -21.47 38.34
C ASN A 190 1.92 -21.18 37.21
N TYR A 191 1.86 -21.93 36.11
CA TYR A 191 2.72 -21.69 34.95
C TYR A 191 2.39 -20.36 34.28
N ILE A 192 1.10 -20.07 34.06
CA ILE A 192 0.62 -18.82 33.45
C ILE A 192 0.99 -17.61 34.32
N GLU A 193 0.85 -17.70 35.65
CA GLU A 193 1.25 -16.61 36.55
C GLU A 193 2.76 -16.35 36.50
N ARG A 194 3.58 -17.40 36.47
CA ARG A 194 5.04 -17.28 36.38
C ARG A 194 5.50 -16.70 35.05
N GLU A 195 4.85 -17.08 33.95
CA GLU A 195 5.11 -16.54 32.62
C GLU A 195 4.79 -15.04 32.56
N ARG A 196 3.64 -14.62 33.10
CA ARG A 196 3.28 -13.19 33.21
C ARG A 196 4.26 -12.39 34.07
N GLU A 197 4.72 -12.96 35.18
CA GLU A 197 5.72 -12.31 36.05
C GLU A 197 7.05 -12.09 35.30
N LEU A 198 7.53 -13.12 34.59
CA LEU A 198 8.76 -13.04 33.80
C LEU A 198 8.64 -12.08 32.61
N GLU A 199 7.48 -12.06 31.95
CA GLU A 199 7.22 -11.15 30.85
C GLU A 199 7.17 -9.69 31.35
N GLY A 200 6.58 -9.43 32.51
CA GLY A 200 6.62 -8.11 33.16
C GLY A 200 8.05 -7.66 33.50
N GLN A 201 8.87 -8.54 34.08
CA GLN A 201 10.28 -8.23 34.37
C GLN A 201 11.11 -7.99 33.10
N TYR A 202 10.85 -8.76 32.04
CA TYR A 202 11.49 -8.57 30.74
C TYR A 202 11.11 -7.22 30.12
N GLN A 203 9.82 -6.87 30.09
CA GLN A 203 9.34 -5.59 29.57
C GLN A 203 9.92 -4.41 30.35
N GLN A 204 10.00 -4.50 31.68
CA GLN A 204 10.63 -3.47 32.51
C GLN A 204 12.10 -3.27 32.16
N LYS A 205 12.90 -4.35 32.15
CA LYS A 205 14.33 -4.26 31.79
C LYS A 205 14.56 -3.80 30.36
N HIS A 206 13.69 -4.21 29.44
CA HIS A 206 13.73 -3.75 28.06
C HIS A 206 13.49 -2.24 27.98
N SER A 207 12.48 -1.72 28.70
CA SER A 207 12.20 -0.28 28.80
C SER A 207 13.40 0.49 29.37
N GLU A 208 14.01 0.02 30.46
CA GLU A 208 15.19 0.64 31.08
C GLU A 208 16.39 0.68 30.11
N LEU A 209 16.60 -0.40 29.34
CA LEU A 209 17.67 -0.47 28.34
C LEU A 209 17.43 0.50 27.17
N MET A 210 16.18 0.61 26.71
CA MET A 210 15.82 1.53 25.62
C MET A 210 15.96 3.00 26.06
N GLU A 211 15.53 3.35 27.27
CA GLU A 211 15.75 4.69 27.83
C GLU A 211 17.24 5.03 27.94
N TRP A 212 18.07 4.08 28.39
CA TRP A 212 19.52 4.28 28.43
C TRP A 212 20.11 4.48 27.03
N TYR A 213 19.70 3.68 26.05
CA TYR A 213 20.14 3.78 24.66
C TYR A 213 19.77 5.14 24.05
N ASP A 214 18.53 5.58 24.23
CA ASP A 214 18.05 6.88 23.77
C ASP A 214 18.83 8.03 24.42
N GLY A 215 19.19 7.88 25.70
CA GLY A 215 20.06 8.81 26.41
C GLY A 215 21.46 8.92 25.79
N GLN A 216 22.07 7.81 25.38
CA GLN A 216 23.37 7.82 24.69
C GLN A 216 23.26 8.39 23.27
N LEU A 217 22.20 8.03 22.54
CA LEU A 217 21.95 8.53 21.20
C LEU A 217 21.80 10.07 21.20
N LYS A 218 21.07 10.61 22.19
CA LYS A 218 20.91 12.06 22.39
C LYS A 218 22.24 12.76 22.66
N LYS A 219 23.12 12.17 23.50
CA LYS A 219 24.48 12.69 23.74
C LYS A 219 25.33 12.69 22.48
N LEU A 220 25.32 11.59 21.73
CA LEU A 220 26.06 11.46 20.47
C LEU A 220 25.60 12.50 19.43
N ASN A 221 24.28 12.69 19.31
CA ASN A 221 23.69 13.69 18.41
C ASN A 221 24.08 15.12 18.81
N ASN A 222 24.12 15.44 20.11
CA ASN A 222 24.60 16.74 20.59
C ASN A 222 26.08 16.95 20.26
N TYR A 223 26.94 15.95 20.45
CA TYR A 223 28.35 16.04 20.07
C TYR A 223 28.54 16.23 18.55
N LYS A 224 27.77 15.49 17.76
CA LYS A 224 27.77 15.64 16.29
C LYS A 224 27.36 17.06 15.89
N PHE A 225 26.31 17.60 16.50
CA PHE A 225 25.83 18.95 16.26
C PHE A 225 26.88 20.02 16.58
N GLU A 226 27.54 19.93 17.75
CA GLU A 226 28.63 20.85 18.13
C GLU A 226 29.83 20.75 17.18
N LEU A 227 30.19 19.54 16.73
CA LEU A 227 31.27 19.34 15.76
C LEU A 227 30.92 19.97 14.40
N GLU A 228 29.70 19.75 13.90
CA GLU A 228 29.22 20.33 12.64
C GLU A 228 29.19 21.86 12.70
N LYS A 229 28.77 22.42 13.83
CA LYS A 229 28.82 23.87 14.09
C LYS A 229 30.25 24.40 14.03
N ASN A 230 31.20 23.78 14.73
CA ASN A 230 32.60 24.21 14.73
C ASN A 230 33.24 24.11 13.33
N ILE A 231 32.92 23.06 12.57
CA ILE A 231 33.38 22.91 11.17
C ILE A 231 32.80 24.02 10.29
N LEU A 232 31.53 24.37 10.49
CA LEU A 232 30.88 25.43 9.73
C LEU A 232 31.48 26.81 10.04
N GLU A 233 31.75 27.10 11.31
CA GLU A 233 32.41 28.34 11.75
C GLU A 233 33.81 28.46 11.13
N ALA A 234 34.65 27.41 11.25
CA ALA A 234 35.99 27.39 10.65
C ALA A 234 35.98 27.54 9.12
N ARG A 235 35.03 26.90 8.43
CA ARG A 235 34.86 27.07 6.96
C ARG A 235 34.44 28.49 6.60
N THR A 236 33.61 29.12 7.44
CA THR A 236 33.15 30.49 7.20
C THR A 236 34.29 31.49 7.35
N GLU A 237 35.11 31.33 8.39
CA GLU A 237 36.33 32.15 8.59
C GLU A 237 37.31 31.98 7.42
N PHE A 238 37.59 30.74 7.01
CA PHE A 238 38.47 30.47 5.86
C PHE A 238 37.95 31.12 4.57
N ASN A 239 36.66 30.99 4.27
CA ASN A 239 36.06 31.59 3.08
C ASN A 239 36.09 33.12 3.10
N LEU A 240 35.92 33.74 4.26
CA LEU A 240 36.07 35.20 4.42
C LEU A 240 37.51 35.63 4.11
N GLU A 241 38.50 34.86 4.55
CA GLU A 241 39.90 35.15 4.27
C GLU A 241 40.25 34.97 2.78
N VAL A 242 39.78 33.90 2.15
CA VAL A 242 39.91 33.69 0.69
C VAL A 242 39.29 34.86 -0.08
N THR A 243 38.06 35.24 0.25
CA THR A 243 37.36 36.36 -0.41
C THR A 243 38.13 37.68 -0.26
N LYS A 244 38.77 37.90 0.89
CA LYS A 244 39.62 39.08 1.14
C LYS A 244 40.84 39.10 0.21
N TYR A 245 41.50 37.96 0.01
CA TYR A 245 42.64 37.87 -0.91
C TYR A 245 42.22 37.99 -2.39
N GLU A 246 41.11 37.38 -2.79
CA GLU A 246 40.57 37.50 -4.14
C GLU A 246 40.25 38.95 -4.50
N ARG A 247 39.63 39.72 -3.58
CA ARG A 247 39.42 41.16 -3.77
C ARG A 247 40.74 41.91 -3.97
N LYS A 248 41.76 41.61 -3.15
CA LYS A 248 43.07 42.25 -3.24
C LYS A 248 43.77 41.94 -4.57
N ILE A 249 43.65 40.70 -5.07
CA ILE A 249 44.18 40.31 -6.39
C ILE A 249 43.47 41.12 -7.48
N LEU A 250 42.15 41.19 -7.46
CA LEU A 250 41.37 41.93 -8.46
C LEU A 250 41.67 43.45 -8.44
N GLU A 251 41.88 44.02 -7.25
CA GLU A 251 42.33 45.42 -7.09
C GLU A 251 43.71 45.65 -7.71
N LEU A 252 44.66 44.73 -7.50
CA LEU A 252 45.99 44.79 -8.09
C LEU A 252 45.94 44.64 -9.61
N GLU A 253 45.18 43.68 -10.14
CA GLU A 253 44.99 43.50 -11.58
C GLU A 253 44.40 44.75 -12.25
N LEU A 254 43.40 45.36 -11.61
CA LEU A 254 42.79 46.60 -12.10
C LEU A 254 43.77 47.78 -12.03
N THR A 255 44.63 47.81 -11.02
CA THR A 255 45.70 48.81 -10.89
C THR A 255 46.75 48.63 -11.99
N ILE A 256 47.20 47.40 -12.23
CA ILE A 256 48.14 47.06 -13.32
C ILE A 256 47.54 47.43 -14.67
N LYS A 257 46.26 47.11 -14.91
CA LYS A 257 45.56 47.49 -16.14
C LYS A 257 45.53 49.01 -16.35
N LYS A 258 45.16 49.78 -15.32
CA LYS A 258 45.17 51.25 -15.37
C LYS A 258 46.57 51.84 -15.61
N LEU A 259 47.60 51.26 -14.98
CA LEU A 259 48.98 51.68 -15.18
C LEU A 259 49.42 51.41 -16.62
N ASN A 260 49.09 50.25 -17.18
CA ASN A 260 49.38 49.91 -18.57
C ASN A 260 48.65 50.82 -19.56
N GLU A 261 47.37 51.13 -19.32
CA GLU A 261 46.61 52.11 -20.10
C GLU A 261 47.28 53.50 -20.05
N ARG A 262 47.73 53.94 -18.87
CA ARG A 262 48.44 55.21 -18.68
C ARG A 262 49.80 55.25 -19.39
N ILE A 263 50.57 54.15 -19.35
CA ILE A 263 51.83 54.04 -20.07
C ILE A 263 51.59 54.14 -21.58
N ARG A 264 50.54 53.48 -22.10
CA ARG A 264 50.15 53.58 -23.52
C ARG A 264 49.75 55.00 -23.90
N ASP A 265 48.95 55.67 -23.07
CA ASP A 265 48.54 57.08 -23.28
C ASP A 265 49.73 58.06 -23.27
N LEU A 266 50.75 57.80 -22.45
CA LEU A 266 51.97 58.61 -22.42
C LEU A 266 52.84 58.40 -23.66
N ASN A 267 52.83 57.19 -24.23
CA ASN A 267 53.59 56.84 -25.42
C ASN A 267 52.86 57.18 -26.73
N ALA A 268 51.56 57.47 -26.67
CA ALA A 268 50.78 57.83 -27.84
C ALA A 268 51.30 59.15 -28.46
N PRO A 269 51.54 59.20 -29.79
CA PRO A 269 51.99 60.40 -30.46
C PRO A 269 50.93 61.50 -30.31
N ARG A 270 51.39 62.72 -30.02
CA ARG A 270 50.53 63.89 -29.87
C ARG A 270 50.82 64.86 -31.00
N LEU A 271 49.76 65.36 -31.64
CA LEU A 271 49.90 66.50 -32.54
C LEU A 271 50.32 67.72 -31.73
N ALA A 272 51.33 68.45 -32.21
CA ALA A 272 51.63 69.77 -31.71
C ALA A 272 50.39 70.65 -31.91
N THR A 273 50.04 71.45 -30.90
CA THR A 273 48.92 72.40 -30.97
C THR A 273 49.27 73.52 -31.96
N GLY A 274 49.01 73.28 -33.24
CA GLY A 274 49.08 74.26 -34.31
C GLY A 274 47.92 74.02 -35.28
N GLY A 275 47.03 75.01 -35.41
CA GLY A 275 45.75 74.88 -36.15
C GLY A 275 44.53 75.03 -35.23
N ASP A 276 43.40 74.46 -35.63
CA ASP A 276 42.16 74.44 -34.82
C ASP A 276 42.37 73.56 -33.56
N GLU A 277 42.29 74.19 -32.38
CA GLU A 277 42.49 73.56 -31.09
C GLU A 277 41.46 72.46 -30.80
N ILE A 278 40.22 72.62 -31.26
CA ILE A 278 39.13 71.66 -31.01
C ILE A 278 39.40 70.39 -31.80
N ALA A 279 39.72 70.55 -33.09
CA ALA A 279 39.99 69.44 -33.98
C ALA A 279 41.31 68.72 -33.63
N CYS A 280 42.33 69.45 -33.17
CA CYS A 280 43.55 68.86 -32.60
C CYS A 280 43.25 68.05 -31.32
N HIS A 281 42.37 68.54 -30.44
CA HIS A 281 41.97 67.85 -29.22
C HIS A 281 41.20 66.56 -29.51
N GLU A 282 40.24 66.60 -30.44
CA GLU A 282 39.51 65.42 -30.88
C GLU A 282 40.43 64.38 -31.53
N CYS A 283 41.36 64.80 -32.39
CA CYS A 283 42.35 63.91 -32.99
C CYS A 283 43.23 63.22 -31.93
N ASN A 284 43.76 63.98 -30.95
CA ASN A 284 44.57 63.43 -29.87
C ASN A 284 43.79 62.44 -28.98
N LYS A 285 42.50 62.67 -28.73
CA LYS A 285 41.62 61.70 -28.05
C LYS A 285 41.49 60.41 -28.85
N VAL A 286 41.26 60.48 -30.16
CA VAL A 286 41.14 59.30 -31.02
C VAL A 286 42.44 58.51 -31.06
N ILE A 287 43.59 59.17 -31.22
CA ILE A 287 44.91 58.50 -31.18
C ILE A 287 45.11 57.80 -29.84
N SER A 288 44.83 58.48 -28.73
CA SER A 288 45.00 57.91 -27.38
C SER A 288 44.09 56.70 -27.15
N PHE A 289 42.84 56.75 -27.64
CA PHE A 289 41.93 55.60 -27.61
C PHE A 289 42.47 54.41 -28.43
N LEU A 290 42.93 54.65 -29.67
CA LEU A 290 43.44 53.61 -30.55
C LEU A 290 44.68 52.91 -29.98
N TRP A 291 45.55 53.67 -29.32
CA TRP A 291 46.72 53.14 -28.61
C TRP A 291 46.37 52.36 -27.34
N ARG A 292 45.24 52.67 -26.68
CA ARG A 292 44.72 51.91 -25.54
C ARG A 292 43.90 50.69 -25.92
N HIS A 293 43.41 50.61 -27.16
CA HIS A 293 42.63 49.49 -27.65
C HIS A 293 43.39 48.16 -27.47
N ASP A 294 42.66 47.04 -27.39
CA ASP A 294 43.24 45.70 -27.25
C ASP A 294 42.74 44.77 -28.36
N PRO A 295 43.60 44.35 -29.32
CA PRO A 295 45.01 44.76 -29.44
C PRO A 295 45.15 46.25 -29.85
N PRO A 296 46.28 46.91 -29.52
CA PRO A 296 46.48 48.33 -29.81
C PRO A 296 46.59 48.57 -31.32
N ILE A 297 45.94 49.63 -31.78
CA ILE A 297 45.97 50.08 -33.17
C ILE A 297 46.93 51.27 -33.23
N GLN A 298 48.15 51.02 -33.70
CA GLN A 298 49.20 52.01 -33.69
C GLN A 298 49.06 52.94 -34.89
N VAL A 299 48.82 54.21 -34.59
CA VAL A 299 48.64 55.28 -35.57
C VAL A 299 49.56 56.44 -35.25
N ASP A 300 50.07 57.09 -36.30
CA ASP A 300 50.77 58.36 -36.24
C ASP A 300 49.90 59.43 -36.89
N ALA A 301 49.93 60.66 -36.38
CA ALA A 301 49.21 61.77 -36.98
C ALA A 301 49.98 62.34 -38.17
N GLU A 302 49.32 62.60 -39.29
CA GLU A 302 49.98 63.15 -40.47
C GLU A 302 50.17 64.69 -40.32
N PRO A 303 51.42 65.22 -40.31
CA PRO A 303 51.68 66.63 -39.98
C PRO A 303 51.15 67.65 -40.99
N LEU A 304 50.97 67.22 -42.26
CA LEU A 304 50.58 68.10 -43.37
C LEU A 304 49.06 68.25 -43.52
N ALA A 305 48.29 67.55 -42.71
CA ALA A 305 46.85 67.56 -42.74
C ALA A 305 46.32 68.19 -41.45
N THR A 306 46.48 69.52 -41.34
CA THR A 306 45.91 70.29 -40.23
C THR A 306 44.45 69.91 -40.10
N PRO A 307 43.96 69.54 -38.90
CA PRO A 307 42.55 69.25 -38.72
C PRO A 307 41.73 70.46 -39.17
N ILE A 308 40.84 70.27 -40.14
CA ILE A 308 40.06 71.36 -40.74
C ILE A 308 38.65 71.27 -40.15
N GLU A 309 38.24 72.28 -39.39
CA GLU A 309 36.82 72.57 -39.21
C GLU A 309 36.30 73.06 -40.56
N THR A 310 35.72 72.13 -41.32
CA THR A 310 34.97 72.53 -42.51
C THR A 310 33.71 73.23 -42.02
N GLY A 311 33.31 74.35 -42.64
CA GLY A 311 32.06 75.07 -42.32
C GLY A 311 30.78 74.21 -42.42
N GLU A 312 30.93 72.92 -42.76
CA GLU A 312 29.93 71.87 -42.87
C GLU A 312 29.61 71.16 -41.54
N ARG A 313 30.11 71.64 -40.39
CA ARG A 313 29.89 71.00 -39.07
C ARG A 313 30.46 69.57 -39.00
N GLU A 314 31.71 69.38 -39.40
CA GLU A 314 32.41 68.10 -39.25
C GLU A 314 33.90 68.33 -38.95
N THR A 315 34.48 67.48 -38.10
CA THR A 315 35.92 67.46 -37.84
C THR A 315 36.56 66.37 -38.71
N ARG A 316 37.58 66.72 -39.50
CA ARG A 316 38.34 65.76 -40.34
C ARG A 316 39.82 65.77 -39.97
N PHE A 317 40.40 64.59 -39.82
CA PHE A 317 41.85 64.41 -39.64
C PHE A 317 42.34 63.10 -40.25
N TRP A 318 43.63 63.04 -40.54
CA TRP A 318 44.29 61.92 -41.19
C TRP A 318 45.29 61.27 -40.25
N LEU A 319 45.20 59.94 -40.16
CA LEU A 319 46.08 59.09 -39.37
C LEU A 319 46.78 58.10 -40.29
N ARG A 320 48.07 57.88 -40.07
CA ARG A 320 48.86 56.87 -40.73
C ARG A 320 48.95 55.63 -39.84
N LEU A 321 48.47 54.49 -40.32
CA LEU A 321 48.59 53.20 -39.65
C LEU A 321 50.04 52.71 -39.73
N ARG A 322 50.61 52.30 -38.59
CA ARG A 322 51.94 51.66 -38.57
C ARG A 322 51.90 50.25 -39.14
N ASP A 323 50.75 49.59 -39.04
CA ASP A 323 50.47 48.30 -39.66
C ASP A 323 49.20 48.41 -40.51
N PRO A 324 49.32 48.46 -41.86
CA PRO A 324 48.17 48.53 -42.77
C PRO A 324 47.18 47.37 -42.60
N LEU A 325 47.61 46.22 -42.09
CA LEU A 325 46.74 45.06 -41.86
C LEU A 325 45.73 45.31 -40.73
N GLN A 326 45.89 46.36 -39.93
CA GLN A 326 44.96 46.75 -38.88
C GLN A 326 43.75 47.55 -39.40
N PHE A 327 43.70 47.94 -40.68
CA PHE A 327 42.58 48.70 -41.22
C PHE A 327 41.20 48.02 -41.05
N PRO A 328 41.03 46.70 -41.29
CA PRO A 328 39.77 46.01 -41.02
C PRO A 328 39.36 46.08 -39.54
N LEU A 329 40.33 46.01 -38.63
CA LEU A 329 40.09 46.15 -37.19
C LEU A 329 39.68 47.59 -36.84
N LEU A 330 40.32 48.60 -37.43
CA LEU A 330 39.97 50.01 -37.27
C LEU A 330 38.54 50.30 -37.76
N LYS A 331 38.11 49.66 -38.85
CA LYS A 331 36.76 49.76 -39.41
C LYS A 331 35.71 48.94 -38.64
N SER A 332 36.13 48.12 -37.67
CA SER A 332 35.20 47.32 -36.88
C SER A 332 34.23 48.22 -36.12
N GLU A 333 33.00 47.74 -35.97
CA GLU A 333 31.96 48.46 -35.24
C GLU A 333 32.37 48.75 -33.78
N LYS A 334 33.13 47.82 -33.17
CA LYS A 334 33.70 47.98 -31.82
C LYS A 334 34.61 49.21 -31.73
N VAL A 335 35.53 49.38 -32.67
CA VAL A 335 36.48 50.50 -32.69
C VAL A 335 35.77 51.81 -33.04
N ALA A 336 34.87 51.80 -34.03
CA ALA A 336 34.06 52.98 -34.38
C ALA A 336 33.22 53.47 -33.19
N ASN A 337 32.58 52.56 -32.45
CA ASN A 337 31.82 52.88 -31.24
C ASN A 337 32.71 53.40 -30.10
N GLY A 338 33.93 52.88 -29.96
CA GLY A 338 34.89 53.34 -28.97
C GLY A 338 35.44 54.74 -29.26
N ILE A 339 35.77 55.02 -30.52
CA ILE A 339 36.11 56.38 -30.99
C ILE A 339 34.96 57.34 -30.67
N ARG A 340 33.74 56.98 -31.07
CA ARG A 340 32.51 57.75 -30.84
C ARG A 340 32.34 58.11 -29.35
N PHE A 341 32.57 57.14 -28.47
CA PHE A 341 32.50 57.32 -27.02
C PHE A 341 33.58 58.28 -26.51
N GLU A 342 34.84 58.09 -26.92
CA GLU A 342 35.97 58.90 -26.44
C GLU A 342 35.84 60.38 -26.84
N VAL A 343 35.35 60.64 -28.06
CA VAL A 343 35.14 62.01 -28.54
C VAL A 343 33.80 62.62 -28.08
N GLY A 344 32.89 61.81 -27.51
CA GLY A 344 31.59 62.26 -27.00
C GLY A 344 30.59 62.66 -28.09
N LYS A 345 30.58 61.96 -29.24
CA LYS A 345 29.69 62.22 -30.40
C LYS A 345 28.63 61.11 -30.55
N ASN A 346 27.56 61.35 -31.31
CA ASN A 346 26.48 60.35 -31.53
C ASN A 346 26.64 59.56 -32.81
N THR A 347 27.21 60.22 -33.80
CA THR A 347 27.45 59.70 -35.11
C THR A 347 28.71 58.84 -35.07
N SER A 348 28.61 57.64 -35.63
CA SER A 348 29.78 56.80 -35.82
C SER A 348 30.78 57.56 -36.70
N PRO A 349 32.08 57.51 -36.37
CA PRO A 349 33.10 58.10 -37.22
C PRO A 349 33.03 57.47 -38.61
N ILE A 350 33.15 58.28 -39.65
CA ILE A 350 33.35 57.79 -41.01
C ILE A 350 34.85 57.56 -41.17
N ILE A 351 35.24 56.30 -41.28
CA ILE A 351 36.63 55.85 -41.41
C ILE A 351 36.84 55.40 -42.86
N GLN A 352 37.67 56.13 -43.60
CA GLN A 352 37.95 55.89 -45.02
C GLN A 352 39.44 55.73 -45.23
N GLN A 353 39.84 54.69 -45.96
CA GLN A 353 41.21 54.54 -46.43
C GLN A 353 41.40 55.45 -47.64
N GLU A 354 42.48 56.24 -47.64
CA GLU A 354 42.85 57.08 -48.78
C GLU A 354 43.68 56.24 -49.79
N ASP A 355 44.12 56.86 -50.89
CA ASP A 355 44.79 56.16 -52.00
C ASP A 355 46.07 55.38 -51.60
N SER A 356 46.68 55.69 -50.45
CA SER A 356 47.77 54.88 -49.87
C SER A 356 47.24 53.88 -48.82
N THR A 357 47.81 52.67 -48.81
CA THR A 357 47.34 51.57 -47.94
C THR A 357 47.45 51.86 -46.44
N ASP A 358 48.30 52.80 -46.04
CA ASP A 358 48.56 53.18 -44.65
C ASP A 358 47.81 54.43 -44.18
N LEU A 359 47.26 55.25 -45.08
CA LEU A 359 46.63 56.52 -44.72
C LEU A 359 45.12 56.38 -44.55
N VAL A 360 44.60 56.86 -43.42
CA VAL A 360 43.19 56.75 -43.06
C VAL A 360 42.65 58.13 -42.68
N ARG A 361 41.54 58.51 -43.31
CA ARG A 361 40.74 59.68 -42.94
C ARG A 361 39.68 59.30 -41.92
N ILE A 362 39.62 60.02 -40.81
CA ILE A 362 38.56 59.93 -39.82
C ILE A 362 37.74 61.22 -39.87
N THR A 363 36.44 61.08 -40.13
CA THR A 363 35.48 62.19 -40.12
C THR A 363 34.52 62.02 -38.95
N LEU A 364 34.42 63.05 -38.11
CA LEU A 364 33.53 63.11 -36.95
C LEU A 364 32.39 64.11 -37.24
N PRO A 365 31.17 63.64 -37.52
CA PRO A 365 30.04 64.54 -37.79
C PRO A 365 29.61 65.26 -36.51
N TRP A 366 29.28 66.55 -36.61
CA TRP A 366 28.83 67.35 -35.48
C TRP A 366 27.30 67.27 -35.37
N ASN A 367 26.78 66.39 -34.51
CA ASN A 367 25.40 66.50 -34.03
C ASN A 367 25.19 65.92 -32.62
N SER A 368 24.18 66.53 -31.97
CA SER A 368 23.77 66.60 -30.55
C SER A 368 23.84 65.36 -29.66
N LYS A 369 24.44 65.53 -28.46
CA LYS A 369 24.34 64.77 -27.20
C LYS A 369 24.26 63.24 -27.29
N ALA A 370 25.36 62.57 -26.90
CA ALA A 370 25.51 61.11 -26.86
C ALA A 370 24.30 60.44 -26.21
N PRO A 371 23.71 59.36 -26.80
CA PRO A 371 22.91 58.45 -26.00
C PRO A 371 23.81 57.97 -24.86
N LYS A 372 23.27 57.89 -23.66
CA LYS A 372 24.06 57.49 -22.51
C LYS A 372 24.64 56.09 -22.80
N PRO A 373 25.93 55.84 -22.52
CA PRO A 373 26.61 54.55 -22.78
C PRO A 373 25.84 53.32 -22.28
N GLU A 374 25.02 53.53 -21.25
CA GLU A 374 24.15 52.53 -20.62
C GLU A 374 23.05 51.99 -21.55
N GLU A 375 22.52 52.79 -22.48
CA GLU A 375 21.39 52.39 -23.34
C GLU A 375 21.80 51.46 -24.49
N LEU A 376 22.95 51.72 -25.13
CA LEU A 376 23.52 50.88 -26.19
C LEU A 376 23.92 49.49 -25.68
N ASN A 377 24.48 49.45 -24.47
CA ASN A 377 24.90 48.20 -23.85
C ASN A 377 23.72 47.32 -23.45
N ARG A 378 22.61 47.92 -23.00
CA ARG A 378 21.40 47.19 -22.62
C ARG A 378 20.76 46.48 -23.81
N LYS A 379 20.60 47.18 -24.93
CA LYS A 379 19.96 46.62 -26.13
C LYS A 379 20.75 45.44 -26.71
N SER A 380 22.09 45.53 -26.71
CA SER A 380 22.96 44.43 -27.12
C SER A 380 22.74 43.15 -26.30
N VAL A 381 22.56 43.29 -24.97
CA VAL A 381 22.22 42.14 -24.11
C VAL A 381 20.81 41.63 -24.42
N GLU A 382 19.82 42.51 -24.54
CA GLU A 382 18.42 42.14 -24.84
C GLU A 382 18.30 41.37 -26.15
N ASP A 383 19.00 41.80 -27.20
CA ASP A 383 19.02 41.15 -28.52
C ASP A 383 19.72 39.77 -28.48
N SER A 384 20.53 39.49 -27.45
CA SER A 384 21.22 38.21 -27.26
C SER A 384 20.46 37.19 -26.40
N LEU A 385 19.35 37.60 -25.77
CA LEU A 385 18.59 36.74 -24.86
C LEU A 385 17.96 35.55 -25.60
N LYS A 386 18.20 34.35 -25.08
CA LYS A 386 17.62 33.12 -25.63
C LYS A 386 16.18 32.92 -25.16
N ASN A 387 15.37 32.25 -25.98
CA ASN A 387 14.08 31.74 -25.50
C ASN A 387 14.35 30.55 -24.59
N ILE A 388 13.60 30.43 -23.48
CA ILE A 388 13.77 29.32 -22.53
C ILE A 388 13.53 27.95 -23.17
N LEU A 389 12.75 27.89 -24.26
CA LEU A 389 12.45 26.66 -24.99
C LEU A 389 13.62 26.15 -25.84
N ASP A 390 14.59 27.00 -26.18
CA ASP A 390 15.75 26.63 -27.01
C ASP A 390 16.73 25.68 -26.28
N VAL A 391 16.52 25.49 -24.98
CA VAL A 391 17.44 24.77 -24.08
C VAL A 391 17.10 23.29 -23.95
N GLY A 392 15.82 22.91 -24.15
CA GLY A 392 15.38 21.52 -24.20
C GLY A 392 13.93 21.30 -23.76
N ALA A 393 13.23 20.39 -24.44
CA ALA A 393 11.79 20.19 -24.29
C ALA A 393 11.37 19.08 -23.29
N ASP A 394 12.31 18.27 -22.80
CA ASP A 394 11.97 17.03 -22.08
C ASP A 394 12.39 17.00 -20.60
N ARG A 395 12.98 18.07 -20.08
CA ARG A 395 13.43 18.10 -18.68
C ARG A 395 12.42 18.82 -17.79
N SER A 396 12.35 18.39 -16.53
CA SER A 396 11.60 19.05 -15.47
C SER A 396 12.23 20.40 -15.07
N TRP A 397 11.41 21.32 -14.57
CA TRP A 397 11.80 22.68 -14.22
C TRP A 397 11.52 23.01 -12.74
N LEU A 398 12.44 23.76 -12.13
CA LEU A 398 12.29 24.35 -10.81
C LEU A 398 12.33 25.88 -10.97
N ILE A 399 11.21 26.54 -10.74
CA ILE A 399 11.01 27.98 -10.91
C ILE A 399 10.96 28.65 -9.55
N THR A 400 11.84 29.62 -9.35
CA THR A 400 11.98 30.35 -8.09
C THR A 400 11.78 31.85 -8.32
N GLY A 401 11.05 32.50 -7.42
CA GLY A 401 10.75 33.93 -7.54
C GLY A 401 9.90 34.46 -6.40
N HIS A 402 10.10 35.74 -6.07
CA HIS A 402 9.27 36.46 -5.11
C HIS A 402 7.81 36.63 -5.62
N PRO A 403 6.87 37.04 -4.76
CA PRO A 403 5.54 37.47 -5.20
C PRO A 403 5.64 38.47 -6.38
N GLY A 404 4.71 38.40 -7.34
CA GLY A 404 4.73 39.28 -8.52
C GLY A 404 5.73 38.92 -9.62
N ALA A 405 6.60 37.93 -9.39
CA ALA A 405 7.64 37.52 -10.35
C ALA A 405 7.13 36.66 -11.53
N GLY A 406 5.83 36.33 -11.61
CA GLY A 406 5.28 35.54 -12.72
C GLY A 406 5.56 34.04 -12.65
N LYS A 407 5.62 33.44 -11.45
CA LYS A 407 5.86 31.99 -11.27
C LYS A 407 4.76 31.12 -11.87
N THR A 408 3.52 31.29 -11.42
CA THR A 408 2.35 30.54 -11.89
C THR A 408 2.16 30.68 -13.40
N SER A 409 2.27 31.89 -13.95
CA SER A 409 2.20 32.09 -15.40
C SER A 409 3.33 31.39 -16.15
N THR A 410 4.53 31.34 -15.57
CA THR A 410 5.67 30.60 -16.16
C THR A 410 5.45 29.09 -16.10
N LEU A 411 4.87 28.55 -15.01
CA LEU A 411 4.48 27.14 -14.90
C LEU A 411 3.47 26.76 -15.98
N ILE A 412 2.43 27.59 -16.17
CA ILE A 412 1.41 27.42 -17.21
C ILE A 412 2.06 27.45 -18.59
N TYR A 413 2.85 28.50 -18.90
CA TYR A 413 3.54 28.64 -20.18
C TYR A 413 4.39 27.40 -20.49
N LEU A 414 5.23 26.97 -19.56
CA LEU A 414 6.06 25.78 -19.75
C LEU A 414 5.22 24.52 -19.92
N GLY A 415 4.14 24.34 -19.16
CA GLY A 415 3.27 23.17 -19.31
C GLY A 415 2.50 23.13 -20.62
N GLN A 416 2.23 24.30 -21.22
CA GLN A 416 1.67 24.39 -22.56
C GLN A 416 2.70 24.00 -23.61
N GLN A 417 3.88 24.64 -23.57
CA GLN A 417 4.90 24.50 -24.60
C GLN A 417 5.61 23.14 -24.59
N LEU A 418 5.91 22.59 -23.40
CA LEU A 418 6.58 21.30 -23.26
C LEU A 418 5.64 20.11 -23.42
N GLY A 419 4.35 20.30 -23.10
CA GLY A 419 3.33 19.27 -23.24
C GLY A 419 2.75 19.17 -24.66
N GLY A 420 2.49 20.31 -25.31
CA GLY A 420 1.70 20.38 -26.54
C GLY A 420 0.22 20.03 -26.30
N LYS A 421 -0.70 20.41 -27.18
CA LYS A 421 -2.16 20.36 -26.90
C LYS A 421 -2.69 19.01 -26.39
N ASP A 422 -2.09 17.90 -26.83
CA ASP A 422 -2.53 16.54 -26.49
C ASP A 422 -2.03 16.01 -25.12
N ALA A 423 -1.17 16.75 -24.41
CA ALA A 423 -0.69 16.30 -23.10
C ALA A 423 -1.77 16.40 -22.03
N VAL A 424 -1.77 15.41 -21.13
CA VAL A 424 -2.52 15.48 -19.88
C VAL A 424 -1.77 16.42 -18.93
N ARG A 425 -2.49 17.31 -18.26
CA ARG A 425 -1.91 18.30 -17.35
C ARG A 425 -2.60 18.29 -15.99
N ILE A 426 -1.80 18.28 -14.94
CA ILE A 426 -2.27 18.35 -13.56
C ILE A 426 -1.59 19.54 -12.90
N ALA A 427 -2.36 20.35 -12.19
CA ALA A 427 -1.84 21.40 -11.31
C ALA A 427 -2.17 21.04 -9.86
N LEU A 428 -1.13 20.91 -9.03
CA LEU A 428 -1.25 20.78 -7.58
C LEU A 428 -1.07 22.20 -7.02
N ASN A 429 -2.17 22.88 -6.70
CA ASN A 429 -2.17 24.29 -6.33
C ASN A 429 -2.89 24.49 -4.99
N PRO A 430 -2.19 24.56 -3.85
CA PRO A 430 -2.83 24.69 -2.54
C PRO A 430 -3.56 26.03 -2.33
N HIS A 431 -3.45 26.96 -3.28
CA HIS A 431 -4.15 28.24 -3.24
C HIS A 431 -5.43 28.19 -4.09
N GLN A 432 -6.51 28.77 -3.58
CA GLN A 432 -7.74 29.05 -4.33
C GLN A 432 -7.85 30.56 -4.51
N ASP A 433 -7.21 31.10 -5.56
CA ASP A 433 -7.41 32.49 -5.96
C ASP A 433 -7.57 32.64 -7.48
N ASP A 434 -8.24 33.72 -7.90
CA ASP A 434 -8.53 33.98 -9.31
C ASP A 434 -7.26 34.22 -10.16
N TYR A 435 -6.13 34.54 -9.51
CA TYR A 435 -4.87 34.91 -10.17
C TYR A 435 -3.97 33.70 -10.43
N SER A 436 -4.20 32.58 -9.76
CA SER A 436 -3.45 31.33 -9.89
C SER A 436 -4.22 30.21 -10.59
N SER A 437 -5.40 30.49 -11.14
CA SER A 437 -6.19 29.44 -11.80
C SER A 437 -5.48 28.82 -13.00
N TYR A 438 -5.28 27.51 -12.92
CA TYR A 438 -4.72 26.66 -13.98
C TYR A 438 -5.79 26.10 -14.91
N SER A 439 -7.03 25.98 -14.42
CA SER A 439 -8.13 25.30 -15.09
C SER A 439 -8.44 25.86 -16.49
N GLN A 440 -8.39 27.18 -16.67
CA GLN A 440 -8.62 27.85 -17.96
C GLN A 440 -7.52 27.61 -19.02
N TYR A 441 -6.40 27.02 -18.61
CA TYR A 441 -5.24 26.77 -19.45
C TYR A 441 -5.04 25.27 -19.74
N GLY A 442 -6.10 24.47 -19.56
CA GLY A 442 -6.13 23.05 -19.91
C GLY A 442 -5.49 22.13 -18.87
N PHE A 443 -5.40 22.56 -17.61
CA PHE A 443 -4.97 21.75 -16.48
C PHE A 443 -6.17 21.24 -15.69
N LEU A 444 -6.07 20.02 -15.18
CA LEU A 444 -6.87 19.61 -14.04
C LEU A 444 -6.23 20.16 -12.76
N GLU A 445 -6.91 21.08 -12.11
CA GLU A 445 -6.44 21.74 -10.90
C GLU A 445 -6.94 21.01 -9.63
N ILE A 446 -6.02 20.69 -8.73
CA ILE A 446 -6.27 20.04 -7.44
C ILE A 446 -5.82 21.01 -6.35
N ASN A 447 -6.77 21.50 -5.55
CA ASN A 447 -6.51 22.55 -4.57
C ASN A 447 -6.50 22.06 -3.12
N GLU A 448 -7.25 21.00 -2.80
CA GLU A 448 -7.32 20.47 -1.44
C GLU A 448 -6.03 19.73 -1.07
N LEU A 449 -5.37 20.14 0.02
CA LEU A 449 -4.07 19.57 0.44
C LEU A 449 -4.12 18.04 0.61
N SER A 450 -5.20 17.52 1.20
CA SER A 450 -5.38 16.07 1.37
C SER A 450 -5.47 15.34 0.03
N GLU A 451 -6.12 15.94 -0.97
CA GLU A 451 -6.16 15.40 -2.33
C GLU A 451 -4.81 15.53 -3.03
N ILE A 452 -4.11 16.65 -2.85
CA ILE A 452 -2.75 16.85 -3.37
C ILE A 452 -1.84 15.70 -2.91
N PHE A 453 -1.86 15.33 -1.62
CA PHE A 453 -1.07 14.21 -1.13
C PHE A 453 -1.47 12.87 -1.76
N ASN A 454 -2.76 12.60 -1.91
CA ASN A 454 -3.25 11.42 -2.61
C ASN A 454 -2.74 11.38 -4.07
N TYR A 455 -2.78 12.52 -4.77
CA TYR A 455 -2.27 12.63 -6.13
C TYR A 455 -0.75 12.43 -6.20
N ILE A 456 0.02 12.94 -5.25
CA ILE A 456 1.48 12.68 -5.17
C ILE A 456 1.75 11.18 -5.06
N SER A 457 1.00 10.46 -4.22
CA SER A 457 1.10 8.99 -4.13
C SER A 457 0.70 8.29 -5.43
N LEU A 458 -0.37 8.74 -6.10
CA LEU A 458 -0.79 8.20 -7.40
C LEU A 458 0.25 8.43 -8.49
N LEU A 459 0.91 9.59 -8.51
CA LEU A 459 1.98 9.90 -9.45
C LEU A 459 3.20 8.98 -9.27
N LYS A 460 3.54 8.65 -8.02
CA LYS A 460 4.58 7.64 -7.71
C LYS A 460 4.18 6.28 -8.28
N THR A 461 2.94 5.83 -8.07
CA THR A 461 2.44 4.57 -8.65
C THR A 461 2.46 4.60 -10.18
N GLU A 462 2.05 5.70 -10.80
CA GLU A 462 2.06 5.86 -12.26
C GLU A 462 3.48 5.77 -12.84
N LEU A 463 4.49 6.34 -12.16
CA LEU A 463 5.89 6.18 -12.55
C LEU A 463 6.29 4.70 -12.62
N GLU A 464 5.95 3.92 -11.58
CA GLU A 464 6.23 2.47 -11.53
C GLU A 464 5.52 1.70 -12.65
N LEU A 465 4.28 2.07 -12.97
CA LEU A 465 3.53 1.46 -14.07
C LEU A 465 4.17 1.76 -15.42
N ARG A 466 4.62 3.00 -15.66
CA ARG A 466 5.31 3.40 -16.92
C ARG A 466 6.68 2.74 -17.10
N ARG A 467 7.36 2.37 -16.02
CA ARG A 467 8.59 1.56 -16.08
C ARG A 467 8.30 0.19 -16.70
N LYS A 468 7.15 -0.41 -16.36
CA LYS A 468 6.74 -1.75 -16.80
C LYS A 468 6.04 -1.75 -18.16
N ASP A 469 5.25 -0.72 -18.45
CA ASP A 469 4.42 -0.63 -19.66
C ASP A 469 4.76 0.60 -20.51
N LYS A 470 5.22 0.36 -21.75
CA LYS A 470 5.53 1.41 -22.72
C LYS A 470 4.28 2.12 -23.26
N ASN A 471 3.13 1.44 -23.30
CA ASN A 471 1.90 1.99 -23.85
C ASN A 471 1.28 3.08 -22.95
N ARG A 472 1.71 3.15 -21.68
CA ARG A 472 1.28 4.19 -20.72
C ARG A 472 2.08 5.49 -20.82
N ARG A 473 3.05 5.61 -21.73
CA ARG A 473 3.99 6.75 -21.81
C ARG A 473 3.44 7.93 -22.63
N PHE A 474 2.16 8.26 -22.47
CA PHE A 474 1.61 9.52 -23.00
C PHE A 474 2.22 10.71 -22.25
N LYS A 475 2.28 11.89 -22.87
CA LYS A 475 2.83 13.08 -22.21
C LYS A 475 1.93 13.52 -21.05
N LEU A 476 2.50 13.53 -19.86
CA LEU A 476 1.87 14.01 -18.63
C LEU A 476 2.74 15.12 -18.03
N VAL A 477 2.14 16.31 -17.88
CA VAL A 477 2.76 17.47 -17.25
C VAL A 477 2.16 17.66 -15.86
N ILE A 478 3.02 17.83 -14.86
CA ILE A 478 2.65 18.02 -13.47
C ILE A 478 3.20 19.38 -13.05
N ALA A 479 2.32 20.36 -12.84
CA ALA A 479 2.66 21.62 -12.21
C ALA A 479 2.42 21.52 -10.71
N VAL A 480 3.40 21.90 -9.92
CA VAL A 480 3.34 21.97 -8.46
C VAL A 480 3.49 23.44 -8.10
N ASP A 481 2.39 24.11 -7.81
CA ASP A 481 2.44 25.49 -7.34
C ASP A 481 2.64 25.51 -5.82
N GLU A 482 3.36 26.52 -5.36
CA GLU A 482 3.76 26.71 -3.97
C GLU A 482 4.20 25.45 -3.21
N LEU A 483 5.33 24.87 -3.63
CA LEU A 483 5.89 23.68 -2.99
C LEU A 483 6.08 23.85 -1.46
N GLY A 484 6.42 25.05 -0.97
CA GLY A 484 6.59 25.31 0.46
C GLY A 484 5.36 24.92 1.28
N ALA A 485 4.17 25.36 0.86
CA ALA A 485 2.91 25.04 1.54
C ALA A 485 2.60 23.54 1.54
N ILE A 486 2.95 22.82 0.46
CA ILE A 486 2.76 21.36 0.38
C ILE A 486 3.69 20.64 1.35
N LEU A 487 4.95 21.08 1.45
CA LEU A 487 5.96 20.47 2.33
C LEU A 487 5.66 20.74 3.82
N ASP A 488 5.12 21.91 4.16
CA ASP A 488 4.81 22.28 5.55
C ASP A 488 3.70 21.41 6.16
N CYS A 489 2.85 20.79 5.34
CA CYS A 489 1.72 19.97 5.77
C CYS A 489 1.93 18.45 5.63
N GLY A 490 3.07 18.00 5.07
CA GLY A 490 3.33 16.59 4.78
C GLY A 490 4.73 16.12 5.18
N ASP A 491 5.07 14.86 4.89
CA ASP A 491 6.45 14.39 5.02
C ASP A 491 7.29 14.97 3.89
N ALA A 492 7.99 16.07 4.20
CA ALA A 492 8.82 16.78 3.24
C ALA A 492 9.89 15.89 2.60
N SER A 493 10.46 14.92 3.34
CA SER A 493 11.48 14.01 2.81
C SER A 493 10.89 13.06 1.78
N GLU A 494 9.72 12.48 2.08
CA GLU A 494 9.03 11.58 1.16
C GLU A 494 8.58 12.32 -0.12
N ILE A 495 7.91 13.46 0.03
CA ILE A 495 7.39 14.26 -1.09
C ILE A 495 8.51 14.68 -2.03
N MET A 496 9.62 15.17 -1.46
CA MET A 496 10.80 15.55 -2.23
C MET A 496 11.45 14.34 -2.91
N GLY A 497 11.50 13.20 -2.24
CA GLY A 497 11.98 11.94 -2.82
C GLY A 497 11.17 11.54 -4.06
N ILE A 498 9.84 11.69 -4.01
CA ILE A 498 8.93 11.39 -5.12
C ILE A 498 9.15 12.37 -6.28
N PHE A 499 9.14 13.69 -6.04
CA PHE A 499 9.34 14.67 -7.11
C PHE A 499 10.72 14.54 -7.76
N ARG A 500 11.76 14.17 -6.99
CA ARG A 500 13.09 13.88 -7.53
C ARG A 500 13.06 12.72 -8.50
N GLN A 501 12.46 11.59 -8.10
CA GLN A 501 12.36 10.41 -8.95
C GLN A 501 11.55 10.70 -10.22
N LEU A 502 10.41 11.40 -10.08
CA LEU A 502 9.61 11.86 -11.22
C LEU A 502 10.44 12.74 -12.17
N ALA A 503 11.27 13.65 -11.67
CA ALA A 503 12.09 14.51 -12.51
C ALA A 503 13.25 13.79 -13.22
N VAL A 504 13.96 12.91 -12.51
CA VAL A 504 15.13 12.20 -13.04
C VAL A 504 14.72 11.15 -14.06
N GLU A 505 13.72 10.33 -13.72
CA GLU A 505 13.32 9.18 -14.53
C GLU A 505 12.20 9.52 -15.51
N GLY A 506 11.30 10.42 -15.09
CA GLY A 506 10.09 10.77 -15.84
C GLY A 506 10.37 11.30 -17.24
N ARG A 507 11.50 11.98 -17.45
CA ARG A 507 11.96 12.44 -18.78
C ARG A 507 11.89 11.33 -19.84
N LYS A 508 12.33 10.11 -19.51
CA LYS A 508 12.33 8.96 -20.44
C LYS A 508 10.98 8.26 -20.54
N LEU A 509 10.06 8.60 -19.65
CA LEU A 509 8.77 7.94 -19.46
C LEU A 509 7.59 8.85 -19.84
N GLY A 510 7.86 10.01 -20.46
CA GLY A 510 6.83 10.95 -20.90
C GLY A 510 6.25 11.81 -19.77
N LEU A 511 6.97 12.00 -18.67
CA LEU A 511 6.57 12.85 -17.54
C LEU A 511 7.43 14.11 -17.50
N VAL A 512 6.79 15.26 -17.27
CA VAL A 512 7.47 16.55 -17.04
C VAL A 512 6.93 17.14 -15.75
N VAL A 513 7.81 17.44 -14.80
CA VAL A 513 7.45 18.08 -13.52
C VAL A 513 7.91 19.53 -13.55
N LEU A 514 7.01 20.44 -13.19
CA LEU A 514 7.27 21.87 -13.09
C LEU A 514 6.96 22.30 -11.66
N ILE A 515 7.93 22.86 -10.95
CA ILE A 515 7.78 23.21 -9.54
C ILE A 515 7.95 24.72 -9.37
N GLY A 516 6.94 25.38 -8.81
CA GLY A 516 6.99 26.76 -8.36
C GLY A 516 7.34 26.83 -6.88
N ASN A 517 8.26 27.72 -6.53
CA ASN A 517 8.63 27.93 -5.14
C ASN A 517 8.94 29.40 -4.83
N HIS A 518 8.50 29.87 -3.68
CA HIS A 518 8.85 31.19 -3.15
C HIS A 518 10.30 31.28 -2.67
N SER A 519 10.81 30.22 -2.04
CA SER A 519 12.12 30.27 -1.41
C SER A 519 13.27 30.14 -2.42
N GLN A 520 14.18 31.12 -2.38
CA GLN A 520 15.46 31.09 -3.12
C GLN A 520 16.55 30.34 -2.35
N THR A 521 16.34 30.14 -1.04
CA THR A 521 17.23 29.42 -0.14
C THR A 521 16.75 27.99 -0.03
N THR A 522 17.30 27.14 -0.89
CA THR A 522 17.05 25.69 -0.88
C THR A 522 17.33 25.02 0.47
N LYS A 523 18.13 25.67 1.33
CA LYS A 523 18.32 25.28 2.74
C LYS A 523 17.05 25.32 3.58
N ALA A 524 16.13 26.26 3.33
CA ALA A 524 14.89 26.40 4.10
C ALA A 524 13.89 25.26 3.82
N ILE A 525 14.02 24.60 2.67
CA ILE A 525 13.16 23.50 2.21
C ILE A 525 13.94 22.18 2.09
N SER A 526 15.13 22.10 2.71
CA SER A 526 16.01 20.92 2.71
C SER A 526 16.32 20.34 1.31
N MET A 527 16.33 21.18 0.27
CA MET A 527 16.69 20.80 -1.09
C MET A 527 18.22 20.69 -1.23
N ASP A 528 18.70 19.46 -1.31
CA ASP A 528 20.12 19.17 -1.55
C ASP A 528 20.58 19.52 -2.98
N SER A 529 21.87 19.35 -3.27
CA SER A 529 22.42 19.57 -4.61
C SER A 529 21.97 18.52 -5.63
N GLU A 530 21.70 17.29 -5.19
CA GLU A 530 21.27 16.21 -6.08
C GLU A 530 19.87 16.49 -6.63
N PHE A 531 18.92 16.85 -5.77
CA PHE A 531 17.57 17.25 -6.14
C PHE A 531 17.61 18.38 -7.17
N ARG A 532 18.36 19.45 -6.89
CA ARG A 532 18.51 20.59 -7.80
C ARG A 532 19.05 20.20 -9.17
N SER A 533 19.95 19.22 -9.24
CA SER A 533 20.52 18.74 -10.50
C SER A 533 19.52 17.98 -11.37
N ALA A 534 18.40 17.50 -10.81
CA ALA A 534 17.34 16.85 -11.57
C ALA A 534 16.59 17.84 -12.49
N PHE A 535 16.56 19.12 -12.14
CA PHE A 535 15.76 20.15 -12.82
C PHE A 535 16.62 21.14 -13.60
N TYR A 536 16.04 21.73 -14.65
CA TYR A 536 16.46 23.07 -15.07
C TYR A 536 15.93 24.08 -14.06
N GLN A 537 16.79 24.99 -13.61
CA GLN A 537 16.41 25.99 -12.63
C GLN A 537 16.20 27.34 -13.31
N LEU A 538 15.07 27.97 -13.03
CA LEU A 538 14.75 29.30 -13.52
C LEU A 538 14.57 30.24 -12.34
N PHE A 539 15.42 31.26 -12.27
CA PHE A 539 15.37 32.30 -11.27
C PHE A 539 14.70 33.53 -11.87
N LEU A 540 13.60 33.98 -11.27
CA LEU A 540 12.80 35.10 -11.73
C LEU A 540 13.00 36.33 -10.84
N VAL A 541 13.18 37.49 -11.47
CA VAL A 541 13.17 38.81 -10.82
C VAL A 541 14.17 38.89 -9.66
N GLY A 542 13.69 38.99 -8.42
CA GLY A 542 14.58 39.09 -7.25
C GLY A 542 15.44 37.84 -7.07
N ALA A 543 14.98 36.66 -7.51
CA ALA A 543 15.77 35.44 -7.45
C ALA A 543 16.96 35.47 -8.41
N ALA A 544 16.78 36.06 -9.60
CA ALA A 544 17.86 36.27 -10.56
C ALA A 544 18.90 37.25 -9.99
N ARG A 545 18.44 38.36 -9.40
CA ARG A 545 19.32 39.37 -8.80
C ARG A 545 20.13 38.77 -7.64
N TYR A 546 19.45 38.08 -6.73
CA TYR A 546 20.10 37.40 -5.61
C TYR A 546 21.12 36.37 -6.09
N ALA A 547 20.81 35.57 -7.11
CA ALA A 547 21.74 34.57 -7.64
C ALA A 547 23.05 35.18 -8.14
N VAL A 548 23.01 36.38 -8.73
CA VAL A 548 24.20 37.13 -9.20
C VAL A 548 24.97 37.78 -8.04
N GLU A 549 24.28 38.23 -7.00
CA GLU A 549 24.91 38.88 -5.85
C GLU A 549 25.67 37.90 -4.94
N GLN A 550 25.37 36.60 -5.01
CA GLN A 550 26.02 35.58 -4.18
C GLN A 550 27.44 35.26 -4.67
N PRO A 551 28.51 35.58 -3.90
CA PRO A 551 29.90 35.43 -4.34
C PRO A 551 30.27 33.98 -4.70
N HIS A 552 29.64 33.00 -4.04
CA HIS A 552 29.94 31.58 -4.19
C HIS A 552 29.26 30.92 -5.40
N ARG A 553 28.34 31.62 -6.11
CA ARG A 553 27.57 31.00 -7.20
C ARG A 553 28.28 31.01 -8.55
N ASN A 554 29.41 31.72 -8.69
CA ASN A 554 30.22 31.88 -9.91
C ASN A 554 29.36 31.79 -11.19
N THR A 555 28.55 32.82 -11.42
CA THR A 555 27.57 32.81 -12.52
C THR A 555 28.24 32.80 -13.90
N GLY A 556 29.50 33.23 -14.00
CA GLY A 556 30.23 33.33 -15.27
C GLY A 556 29.66 34.40 -16.22
N LEU A 557 28.75 35.26 -15.74
CA LEU A 557 28.18 36.35 -16.53
C LEU A 557 29.18 37.49 -16.69
N SER A 558 29.13 38.17 -17.82
CA SER A 558 29.86 39.42 -18.03
C SER A 558 29.27 40.55 -17.17
N LYS A 559 30.08 41.58 -16.88
CA LYS A 559 29.61 42.78 -16.15
C LYS A 559 28.40 43.45 -16.81
N LEU A 560 28.29 43.39 -18.13
CA LEU A 560 27.15 43.95 -18.87
C LEU A 560 25.87 43.17 -18.58
N GLU A 561 25.94 41.84 -18.58
CA GLU A 561 24.83 40.94 -18.26
C GLU A 561 24.40 41.06 -16.80
N GLU A 562 25.35 41.19 -15.87
CA GLU A 562 25.03 41.45 -14.46
C GLU A 562 24.30 42.79 -14.27
N ASN A 563 24.75 43.84 -14.97
CA ASN A 563 24.11 45.15 -14.94
C ASN A 563 22.71 45.10 -15.58
N TYR A 564 22.52 44.28 -16.62
CA TYR A 564 21.21 44.03 -17.19
C TYR A 564 20.28 43.38 -16.16
N ILE A 565 20.70 42.33 -15.46
CA ILE A 565 19.89 41.67 -14.41
C ILE A 565 19.46 42.65 -13.32
N LYS A 566 20.38 43.54 -12.92
CA LYS A 566 20.10 44.56 -11.89
C LYS A 566 19.08 45.61 -12.36
N SER A 567 19.06 45.95 -13.65
CA SER A 567 18.28 47.07 -14.19
C SER A 567 17.01 46.69 -14.97
N ALA A 568 16.91 45.45 -15.46
CA ALA A 568 15.72 44.95 -16.13
C ALA A 568 14.55 44.83 -15.13
N ALA A 569 13.32 45.02 -15.59
CA ALA A 569 12.13 44.91 -14.74
C ALA A 569 11.85 43.46 -14.36
N TYR A 570 11.83 42.57 -15.36
CA TYR A 570 11.60 41.14 -15.22
C TYR A 570 12.82 40.33 -15.73
N PRO A 571 13.98 40.43 -15.07
CA PRO A 571 15.12 39.60 -15.43
C PRO A 571 14.81 38.13 -15.15
N ALA A 572 15.29 37.26 -16.03
CA ALA A 572 15.24 35.82 -15.82
C ALA A 572 16.63 35.24 -16.04
N LEU A 573 17.05 34.40 -15.10
CA LEU A 573 18.33 33.72 -15.13
C LEU A 573 18.09 32.23 -15.07
N MET A 574 18.62 31.48 -16.03
CA MET A 574 18.47 30.03 -16.07
C MET A 574 19.79 29.37 -15.67
N LEU A 575 19.70 28.30 -14.88
CA LEU A 575 20.80 27.38 -14.59
C LEU A 575 20.48 26.01 -15.21
N ALA A 576 21.26 25.65 -16.21
CA ALA A 576 21.17 24.37 -16.90
C ALA A 576 22.55 23.72 -16.98
N ASN A 577 22.65 22.44 -16.58
CA ASN A 577 23.92 21.71 -16.59
C ASN A 577 25.08 22.46 -15.90
N MET A 578 24.79 23.07 -14.75
CA MET A 578 25.75 23.87 -13.97
C MET A 578 26.25 25.15 -14.67
N GLN A 579 25.63 25.57 -15.77
CA GLN A 579 25.93 26.82 -16.46
C GLN A 579 24.77 27.80 -16.36
N TYR A 580 25.07 29.03 -15.95
CA TYR A 580 24.09 30.10 -15.94
C TYR A 580 24.00 30.74 -17.32
N SER A 581 22.80 31.13 -17.70
CA SER A 581 22.55 31.89 -18.92
C SER A 581 21.38 32.83 -18.73
N LEU A 582 21.51 34.02 -19.31
CA LEU A 582 20.43 34.97 -19.42
C LEU A 582 19.39 34.48 -20.43
N VAL A 583 18.13 34.59 -20.07
CA VAL A 583 16.99 34.18 -20.89
C VAL A 583 15.91 35.24 -20.87
N LEU A 584 15.09 35.26 -21.90
CA LEU A 584 13.90 36.10 -21.90
C LEU A 584 12.88 35.54 -20.90
N HIS A 585 12.31 36.41 -20.06
CA HIS A 585 11.24 36.00 -19.17
C HIS A 585 9.99 35.62 -20.01
N PRO A 586 9.46 34.39 -19.89
CA PRO A 586 8.51 33.84 -20.86
C PRO A 586 7.20 34.62 -20.97
N THR A 587 6.70 35.12 -19.84
CA THR A 587 5.40 35.78 -19.76
C THR A 587 5.48 37.29 -19.50
N HIS A 588 6.65 37.83 -19.14
CA HIS A 588 6.81 39.21 -18.66
C HIS A 588 8.02 39.97 -19.23
N GLY A 589 8.77 39.38 -20.17
CA GLY A 589 10.03 39.95 -20.67
C GLY A 589 9.92 41.36 -21.25
N ASP A 590 8.78 41.71 -21.85
CA ASP A 590 8.58 42.98 -22.54
C ASP A 590 8.20 44.15 -21.61
N TYR A 591 7.92 43.88 -20.33
CA TYR A 591 7.49 44.93 -19.41
C TYR A 591 8.67 45.81 -19.01
N LYS A 592 8.50 47.13 -19.13
CA LYS A 592 9.53 48.12 -18.77
C LYS A 592 9.57 48.43 -17.27
N GLN A 593 8.52 48.07 -16.53
CA GLN A 593 8.39 48.35 -15.09
C GLN A 593 7.86 47.12 -14.36
N TYR A 594 8.48 46.82 -13.22
CA TYR A 594 8.05 45.77 -12.32
C TYR A 594 6.86 46.23 -11.47
N ARG A 595 5.94 45.30 -11.18
CA ARG A 595 4.80 45.52 -10.28
C ARG A 595 4.69 44.35 -9.31
N ASP A 596 4.59 44.64 -8.01
CA ASP A 596 4.45 43.60 -6.97
C ASP A 596 3.16 42.78 -7.10
N LYS A 597 2.07 43.41 -7.56
CA LYS A 597 0.83 42.72 -7.90
C LYS A 597 0.92 41.88 -9.19
N GLY A 598 2.08 41.87 -9.85
CA GLY A 598 2.28 41.29 -11.17
C GLY A 598 1.74 42.19 -12.29
N ASN A 599 2.35 42.08 -13.47
CA ASN A 599 1.71 42.53 -14.71
C ASN A 599 0.93 41.36 -15.32
N LEU A 600 -0.02 41.65 -16.22
CA LEU A 600 -0.74 40.59 -16.94
C LEU A 600 0.23 39.71 -17.73
N PRO A 601 0.16 38.37 -17.59
CA PRO A 601 1.04 37.49 -18.33
C PRO A 601 0.74 37.57 -19.84
N ARG A 602 1.78 37.46 -20.65
CA ARG A 602 1.70 37.33 -22.10
C ARG A 602 1.96 35.88 -22.51
N ASN A 603 1.62 35.54 -23.75
CA ASN A 603 1.93 34.25 -24.38
C ASN A 603 1.26 33.02 -23.72
N LEU A 604 0.13 33.21 -23.03
CA LEU A 604 -0.69 32.11 -22.51
C LEU A 604 -1.89 31.87 -23.43
N GLU A 605 -2.15 30.62 -23.77
CA GLU A 605 -3.30 30.23 -24.60
C GLU A 605 -4.39 29.60 -23.75
N GLN A 606 -5.65 29.93 -23.95
CA GLN A 606 -6.75 29.23 -23.27
C GLN A 606 -7.00 27.87 -23.91
N TRP A 607 -6.92 26.79 -23.14
CA TRP A 607 -7.13 25.42 -23.59
C TRP A 607 -8.19 24.73 -22.73
N GLU A 608 -8.97 23.85 -23.36
CA GLU A 608 -9.88 22.96 -22.63
C GLU A 608 -9.08 21.83 -21.97
N SER A 609 -9.49 21.41 -20.77
CA SER A 609 -8.87 20.25 -20.13
C SER A 609 -9.17 18.99 -20.93
N SER A 610 -8.13 18.21 -21.24
CA SER A 610 -8.27 16.96 -21.98
C SER A 610 -8.86 15.81 -21.14
N ILE A 611 -9.03 16.01 -19.82
CA ILE A 611 -9.46 14.97 -18.89
C ILE A 611 -10.18 15.57 -17.66
N ASN A 612 -11.13 14.84 -17.09
CA ASN A 612 -11.72 15.18 -15.78
C ASN A 612 -11.06 14.40 -14.62
N SER A 613 -11.35 14.78 -13.37
CA SER A 613 -10.74 14.16 -12.18
C SER A 613 -11.01 12.66 -12.05
N THR A 614 -12.22 12.20 -12.40
CA THR A 614 -12.59 10.79 -12.33
C THR A 614 -11.84 9.95 -13.36
N GLU A 615 -11.69 10.47 -14.57
CA GLU A 615 -10.89 9.84 -15.62
C GLU A 615 -9.41 9.81 -15.27
N LEU A 616 -8.88 10.87 -14.64
CA LEU A 616 -7.49 10.92 -14.23
C LEU A 616 -7.19 9.89 -13.15
N VAL A 617 -8.03 9.75 -12.12
CA VAL A 617 -7.84 8.72 -11.09
C VAL A 617 -7.89 7.32 -11.71
N LYS A 618 -8.80 7.06 -12.65
CA LYS A 618 -8.83 5.79 -13.40
C LYS A 618 -7.55 5.59 -14.22
N LEU A 619 -7.04 6.65 -14.82
CA LEU A 619 -5.85 6.63 -15.64
C LEU A 619 -4.60 6.39 -14.80
N LEU A 620 -4.44 7.04 -13.63
CA LEU A 620 -3.30 6.86 -12.72
C LEU A 620 -3.41 5.57 -11.87
N GLY A 621 -4.62 5.09 -11.60
CA GLY A 621 -4.89 4.00 -10.64
C GLY A 621 -5.16 2.62 -11.24
N LYS A 622 -5.33 2.46 -12.57
CA LYS A 622 -5.50 1.13 -13.18
C LYS A 622 -4.20 0.34 -13.14
N SER A 623 -4.00 -0.41 -12.06
CA SER A 623 -3.43 -1.75 -12.13
C SER A 623 -4.60 -2.73 -12.20
N GLU A 624 -4.54 -3.78 -13.03
CA GLU A 624 -5.54 -4.87 -13.03
C GLU A 624 -5.49 -5.72 -11.74
N GLY A 625 -4.84 -5.24 -10.68
CA GLY A 625 -4.79 -5.87 -9.36
C GLY A 625 -5.83 -5.27 -8.42
N LYS A 626 -6.75 -6.12 -7.95
CA LYS A 626 -7.73 -5.83 -6.89
C LYS A 626 -7.09 -5.14 -5.68
N PHE A 627 -7.17 -3.81 -5.60
CA PHE A 627 -7.09 -3.08 -4.34
C PHE A 627 -8.48 -2.50 -4.05
N GLY A 628 -9.19 -3.16 -3.15
CA GLY A 628 -10.46 -2.66 -2.62
C GLY A 628 -10.18 -1.53 -1.64
N VAL A 629 -10.26 -0.28 -2.10
CA VAL A 629 -10.50 0.86 -1.21
C VAL A 629 -11.99 1.16 -1.29
N SER A 630 -12.74 0.77 -0.25
CA SER A 630 -14.15 1.08 -0.12
C SER A 630 -14.30 2.57 0.20
N PHE A 631 -14.78 3.36 -0.76
CA PHE A 631 -15.40 4.63 -0.44
C PHE A 631 -16.72 4.34 0.27
N GLY A 632 -16.81 4.71 1.54
CA GLY A 632 -18.01 4.56 2.35
C GLY A 632 -19.16 5.35 1.76
N LYS A 633 -20.07 4.66 1.06
CA LYS A 633 -21.43 5.13 0.84
C LYS A 633 -22.30 4.59 1.97
N SER A 634 -22.60 5.43 2.94
CA SER A 634 -23.73 5.23 3.84
C SER A 634 -25.01 5.64 3.10
N GLU A 635 -25.59 4.72 2.34
CA GLU A 635 -27.01 4.80 1.96
C GLU A 635 -27.83 4.10 3.05
N VAL A 636 -28.45 4.89 3.92
CA VAL A 636 -29.56 4.44 4.76
C VAL A 636 -30.82 4.52 3.89
N SER A 637 -31.35 3.37 3.51
CA SER A 637 -32.63 3.26 2.81
C SER A 637 -33.79 3.53 3.77
N PHE A 638 -34.49 4.66 3.59
CA PHE A 638 -35.86 4.82 4.06
C PHE A 638 -36.81 4.58 2.89
N SER A 639 -37.53 3.46 2.93
CA SER A 639 -38.66 3.21 2.04
C SER A 639 -39.98 3.55 2.77
N LYS A 640 -40.92 4.13 2.00
CA LYS A 640 -42.34 4.42 2.29
C LYS A 640 -42.60 5.74 3.01
N PHE A 641 -42.88 6.78 2.24
CA PHE A 641 -44.24 7.30 2.04
C PHE A 641 -44.21 8.18 0.78
N GLY A 642 -45.08 7.90 -0.18
CA GLY A 642 -45.19 8.67 -1.41
C GLY A 642 -46.04 9.90 -1.22
N VAL A 643 -45.55 11.06 -1.66
CA VAL A 643 -46.33 12.20 -2.15
C VAL A 643 -45.49 12.89 -3.25
N SER A 644 -46.21 13.44 -4.23
CA SER A 644 -45.86 13.92 -5.57
C SER A 644 -44.89 15.10 -5.68
N ASP A 645 -44.38 15.23 -6.91
CA ASP A 645 -43.52 16.27 -7.48
C ASP A 645 -44.01 17.72 -7.36
N ASP A 646 -43.07 18.62 -7.67
CA ASP A 646 -43.13 20.07 -7.93
C ASP A 646 -42.98 21.03 -6.73
N VAL A 647 -41.73 21.46 -6.46
CA VAL A 647 -41.25 22.86 -6.50
C VAL A 647 -39.73 22.85 -6.32
N ALA A 648 -38.99 23.18 -7.36
CA ALA A 648 -37.56 23.45 -7.30
C ALA A 648 -37.30 24.95 -7.10
N VAL A 649 -36.54 25.30 -6.06
CA VAL A 649 -35.39 26.25 -5.98
C VAL A 649 -35.24 26.73 -4.53
N SER A 650 -34.13 26.37 -3.86
CA SER A 650 -33.16 27.33 -3.27
C SER A 650 -32.22 26.71 -2.21
N SER A 651 -30.92 26.85 -2.48
CA SER A 651 -29.81 27.17 -1.57
C SER A 651 -29.42 26.24 -0.40
N GLN A 652 -28.20 25.69 -0.51
CA GLN A 652 -27.36 25.09 0.56
C GLN A 652 -26.91 26.08 1.66
N SER A 653 -27.40 27.32 1.70
CA SER A 653 -26.95 28.35 2.65
C SER A 653 -27.60 28.27 4.05
N ASN A 654 -28.54 27.34 4.30
CA ASN A 654 -29.28 27.30 5.58
C ASN A 654 -28.80 26.25 6.59
N ILE A 655 -27.87 25.35 6.24
CA ILE A 655 -27.37 24.33 7.19
C ILE A 655 -26.21 24.87 8.04
N GLN A 656 -25.43 25.80 7.51
CA GLN A 656 -24.28 26.37 8.23
C GLN A 656 -24.70 27.42 9.28
N GLN A 657 -25.92 27.96 9.18
CA GLN A 657 -26.45 28.96 10.11
C GLN A 657 -27.28 28.35 11.26
N LEU A 658 -27.54 27.03 11.25
CA LEU A 658 -28.31 26.35 12.30
C LEU A 658 -27.46 25.76 13.42
N LEU A 659 -26.14 25.63 13.22
CA LEU A 659 -25.24 24.93 14.16
C LEU A 659 -24.49 25.86 15.12
N THR A 660 -24.56 27.19 14.95
CA THR A 660 -23.80 28.14 15.77
C THR A 660 -24.56 28.78 16.93
N ASP A 661 -25.88 28.56 17.07
CA ASP A 661 -26.71 29.32 18.03
C ASP A 661 -27.57 28.49 19.02
N LEU A 662 -27.28 27.20 19.25
CA LEU A 662 -28.05 26.39 20.20
C LEU A 662 -27.22 25.92 21.41
N PRO A 663 -27.59 26.29 22.66
CA PRO A 663 -27.04 25.65 23.84
C PRO A 663 -27.46 24.17 23.86
N VAL A 664 -26.50 23.29 24.14
CA VAL A 664 -26.63 21.81 24.14
C VAL A 664 -27.83 21.32 24.96
N SER A 665 -28.27 22.07 25.97
CA SER A 665 -29.46 21.77 26.79
C SER A 665 -30.80 21.80 26.04
N LYS A 666 -30.87 22.34 24.81
CA LYS A 666 -32.09 22.32 23.98
C LYS A 666 -32.14 21.21 22.94
N LEU A 667 -31.03 20.54 22.66
CA LEU A 667 -30.98 19.47 21.65
C LEU A 667 -31.49 18.14 22.19
N TYR A 668 -31.41 17.91 23.51
CA TYR A 668 -31.85 16.67 24.16
C TYR A 668 -32.48 16.95 25.54
N PRO A 669 -33.69 17.53 25.60
CA PRO A 669 -34.31 17.96 26.85
C PRO A 669 -34.69 16.80 27.79
N ASP A 670 -34.75 15.57 27.27
CA ASP A 670 -35.23 14.39 27.99
C ASP A 670 -34.15 13.33 28.28
N MET A 671 -32.87 13.61 27.98
CA MET A 671 -31.76 12.69 28.25
C MET A 671 -31.03 13.07 29.54
N GLY A 672 -30.75 12.07 30.38
CA GLY A 672 -29.93 12.27 31.58
C GLY A 672 -28.46 12.53 31.22
N ASP A 673 -27.74 13.25 32.08
CA ASP A 673 -26.34 13.64 31.86
C ASP A 673 -25.41 12.46 31.49
N PHE A 674 -25.73 11.25 31.95
CA PHE A 674 -24.99 10.03 31.65
C PHE A 674 -25.16 9.53 30.21
N GLU A 675 -26.34 9.70 29.62
CA GLU A 675 -26.66 9.26 28.26
C GLU A 675 -26.05 10.24 27.23
N ILE A 676 -26.06 11.53 27.56
CA ILE A 676 -25.34 12.56 26.81
C ILE A 676 -23.84 12.25 26.79
N TRP A 677 -23.28 11.81 27.93
CA TRP A 677 -21.87 11.41 28.02
C TRP A 677 -21.53 10.17 27.17
N GLN A 678 -22.41 9.16 27.11
CA GLN A 678 -22.21 8.00 26.24
C GLN A 678 -22.23 8.36 24.74
N VAL A 679 -23.11 9.27 24.32
CA VAL A 679 -23.16 9.75 22.93
C VAL A 679 -21.88 10.51 22.58
N ILE A 680 -21.33 11.29 23.50
CA ILE A 680 -20.05 11.98 23.31
C ILE A 680 -18.88 10.98 23.26
N GLN A 681 -18.83 9.98 24.15
CA GLN A 681 -17.81 8.92 24.15
C GLN A 681 -17.79 8.11 22.84
N ASN A 682 -18.96 7.75 22.31
CA ASN A 682 -19.05 6.99 21.07
C ASN A 682 -18.57 7.82 19.86
N ASN A 683 -18.83 9.14 19.84
CA ASN A 683 -18.30 10.04 18.81
C ASN A 683 -16.80 10.35 18.99
N LEU A 684 -16.29 10.34 20.22
CA LEU A 684 -14.85 10.48 20.52
C LEU A 684 -14.02 9.27 20.06
N SER A 685 -14.63 8.08 19.94
CA SER A 685 -13.93 6.86 19.49
C SER A 685 -13.65 6.82 17.99
N THR A 686 -14.29 7.69 17.21
CA THR A 686 -14.23 7.68 15.73
C THR A 686 -13.48 8.87 15.13
N GLN A 687 -13.01 9.82 15.94
CA GLN A 687 -12.20 10.95 15.50
C GLN A 687 -10.94 11.12 16.35
N SER A 688 -9.87 11.67 15.76
CA SER A 688 -8.61 11.92 16.44
C SER A 688 -8.82 12.87 17.64
N LYS A 689 -8.28 12.51 18.81
CA LYS A 689 -8.43 13.24 20.08
C LYS A 689 -8.03 14.72 19.99
N THR A 690 -7.19 15.09 19.02
CA THR A 690 -6.72 16.46 18.79
C THR A 690 -7.81 17.37 18.21
N TYR A 691 -8.68 16.83 17.35
CA TYR A 691 -9.73 17.60 16.65
C TYR A 691 -10.83 18.15 17.59
N VAL A 692 -11.06 17.46 18.71
CA VAL A 692 -12.11 17.81 19.67
C VAL A 692 -11.60 18.84 20.68
N ILE A 693 -10.32 18.77 21.04
CA ILE A 693 -9.68 19.75 21.92
C ILE A 693 -9.61 21.12 21.23
N GLU A 694 -9.31 21.16 19.93
CA GLU A 694 -9.27 22.41 19.16
C GLU A 694 -10.66 23.05 18.97
N ASN A 695 -11.74 22.27 18.84
CA ASN A 695 -13.10 22.83 18.76
C ASN A 695 -13.63 23.33 20.11
N ILE A 696 -13.23 22.71 21.22
CA ILE A 696 -13.57 23.22 22.56
C ILE A 696 -12.77 24.49 22.89
N LEU A 697 -11.50 24.55 22.50
CA LEU A 697 -10.62 25.70 22.72
C LEU A 697 -10.79 26.82 21.67
N GLY A 698 -11.40 26.52 20.52
CA GLY A 698 -11.66 27.46 19.42
C GLY A 698 -12.88 28.36 19.61
N CYS A 699 -13.61 28.24 20.73
CA CYS A 699 -14.71 29.14 21.10
C CYS A 699 -14.17 30.53 21.53
N GLY A 700 -13.74 31.31 20.55
CA GLY A 700 -13.44 32.72 20.70
C GLY A 700 -14.68 33.50 21.13
N GLY A 701 -14.63 34.09 22.32
CA GLY A 701 -15.37 35.31 22.65
C GLY A 701 -16.88 35.20 22.86
N LYS A 702 -17.33 34.37 23.81
CA LYS A 702 -18.51 34.65 24.68
C LYS A 702 -18.75 33.60 25.78
N TYR A 703 -18.20 32.39 25.63
CA TYR A 703 -18.45 31.26 26.53
C TYR A 703 -17.22 30.75 27.30
N PHE A 704 -16.07 31.44 27.17
CA PHE A 704 -14.79 31.02 27.75
C PHE A 704 -14.84 30.79 29.27
N LYS A 705 -15.61 31.61 30.01
CA LYS A 705 -15.76 31.46 31.47
C LYS A 705 -16.53 30.18 31.84
N GLN A 706 -17.55 29.82 31.07
CA GLN A 706 -18.37 28.62 31.32
C GLN A 706 -17.63 27.33 30.93
N CYS A 707 -16.82 27.37 29.87
CA CYS A 707 -15.94 26.27 29.50
C CYS A 707 -14.84 26.05 30.56
N SER A 708 -14.28 27.13 31.13
CA SER A 708 -13.32 27.03 32.23
C SER A 708 -13.93 26.39 33.47
N GLU A 709 -15.14 26.79 33.86
CA GLU A 709 -15.87 26.21 35.01
C GLU A 709 -16.21 24.73 34.78
N LEU A 710 -16.57 24.33 33.55
CA LEU A 710 -16.85 22.93 33.21
C LEU A 710 -15.58 22.06 33.28
N VAL A 711 -14.44 22.58 32.81
CA VAL A 711 -13.15 21.89 32.89
C VAL A 711 -12.70 21.72 34.35
N GLU A 712 -12.90 22.74 35.18
CA GLU A 712 -12.61 22.66 36.63
C GLU A 712 -13.51 21.66 37.36
N LEU A 713 -14.80 21.60 36.99
CA LEU A 713 -15.78 20.69 37.58
C LEU A 713 -15.52 19.23 37.18
N LEU A 714 -15.05 19.00 35.95
CA LEU A 714 -14.59 17.68 35.50
C LEU A 714 -13.29 17.27 36.16
N ARG A 715 -12.37 18.20 36.41
CA ARG A 715 -11.10 17.92 37.11
C ARG A 715 -11.33 17.53 38.57
N ASN A 716 -12.16 18.28 39.28
CA ASN A 716 -12.44 18.05 40.71
C ASN A 716 -13.27 16.79 41.00
N LYS A 717 -13.93 16.20 39.99
CA LYS A 717 -14.79 15.02 40.16
C LYS A 717 -14.08 13.71 39.81
N TYR A 718 -12.93 13.79 39.15
CA TYR A 718 -12.24 12.62 38.58
C TYR A 718 -10.71 12.59 38.82
N ASP A 719 -10.17 13.51 39.64
CA ASP A 719 -9.00 13.25 40.52
C ASP A 719 -9.49 12.59 41.82
#